data_AF-A0A2V0P5R9-F1
#
_entry.id   AF-A0A2V0P5R9-F1
#
_cell.length_a   1.000
_cell.length_b   1.000
_cell.length_c   1.000
_cell.angle_alpha   90.00
_cell.angle_beta   90.00
_cell.angle_gamma   90.00
#
_symmetry.space_group_name_H-M   'P 1'
#
loop_
_entity.id
_entity.type
_entity.pdbx_description
1 polymer ?
#
loop_
_entity_poly.entity_id
_entity_poly.type
_entity_poly.pdbx_seq_one_letter_code
_entity_poly.pdbx_strand_id
1 'polypeptide(L)'
;MEEPREPDAGPTSMEDISSCEAYQVLDTLVAIGAAPAPAAAAARERYDRLHAALDAALARERRLSDASRALRREAEAGEAAARDAARRAAEFEGASVEVLREDAEAAQSEAALADERCALLQLEAAEVARQRDELAEHLEHAAEAHAAALRPLIEGLRSEAVSLSDALSSHRAAAAAAAGELAAAAAAAGALEGEAAPEKARRQADLAVADVASARQLLAAAEAQLLEAEAAARGAAENERAKQALQVQALSALERARILREAKERHAADVAKDVELAAAEGERALADGAALEVALRSLQAEARQARLSAASARREREAALRALKASEAALAEAEGARPPLRAALAAAGRDRAAAAAAAEGAAGEVAAVKREVDVKAAAYLEEEGRGKDKAGVYALLREEVALLEAELAALKEEGRQRGRLLADIAGQRDRAARQVAQQRAKARDAAAAARVRARQAEDARAVRADVARRSRDFEKLYDLVRNQRNKFAALIAAAGQARAEAADRLRLLAAEGGVLAGQAAAKAGLLAKARLSPPLFAKQARAAAERGRGELRTELHSLGAAFRARREALGDAATAIGRLATDVGRADEEARAVRRRYEAAVEARNATGLMLVDRGDEASVLFERAHAQEAALRAGAVGLQALENENRVLQLQVGELERGVEAARRSLPDVAGVDREVAGIKAALFRASRSAESLSLRLEDPSDAARARQLGGRLPDREELVAKLQTLEERLGVKREELLEKGLVLEEVSALTEELRAAAAATRERRVAASHDANAYQQRLRRTTEGTMAAISELALYQACLFFGGWARATALRLHGERAALLELVAAARRRLEGGLPPTDDAEGEWARLQREAATVEELRRRREEEAAILDAKGASVDTTAPPRPRAYVPDDLAIPRPFGAFAPFRPCAAPPRGGARPPQPRPVVI
;
A
#
# COMPACT_ATOMS: atom_id res chain seq x y z
N MET A 1 -13.10 -1.13 47.06
CA MET A 1 -13.38 -2.42 47.70
C MET A 1 -12.12 -2.78 48.45
N GLU A 2 -12.02 -2.26 49.67
CA GLU A 2 -10.87 -2.46 50.56
C GLU A 2 -11.01 -3.84 51.20
N GLU A 3 -9.97 -4.66 51.06
CA GLU A 3 -9.86 -5.95 51.76
C GLU A 3 -9.39 -5.73 53.21
N PRO A 4 -9.86 -6.54 54.18
CA PRO A 4 -9.53 -6.36 55.58
C PRO A 4 -8.10 -6.81 55.87
N ARG A 5 -7.33 -5.95 56.54
CA ARG A 5 -6.03 -6.30 57.13
C ARG A 5 -6.25 -7.22 58.33
N GLU A 6 -5.68 -8.41 58.27
CA GLU A 6 -5.50 -9.30 59.42
C GLU A 6 -4.61 -8.62 60.47
N PRO A 7 -4.83 -8.87 61.78
CA PRO A 7 -4.06 -8.23 62.84
C PRO A 7 -2.63 -8.79 62.89
N ASP A 8 -1.66 -7.88 62.93
CA ASP A 8 -0.25 -8.15 63.20
C ASP A 8 -0.10 -8.96 64.49
N ALA A 9 0.11 -10.28 64.35
CA ALA A 9 0.83 -11.04 65.36
C ALA A 9 2.28 -10.56 65.31
N GLY A 10 2.73 -9.89 66.37
CA GLY A 10 4.06 -9.29 66.44
C GLY A 10 5.18 -10.29 66.10
N PRO A 11 6.30 -9.81 65.53
CA PRO A 11 7.43 -10.66 65.25
C PRO A 11 8.07 -11.06 66.59
N THR A 12 7.81 -12.28 67.06
CA THR A 12 8.83 -12.96 67.86
C THR A 12 9.98 -13.24 66.90
N SER A 13 11.10 -12.56 67.11
CA SER A 13 12.31 -12.70 66.32
C SER A 13 12.69 -14.18 66.28
N MET A 14 12.63 -14.82 65.10
CA MET A 14 13.29 -16.11 64.88
C MET A 14 14.83 -16.02 65.04
N GLU A 15 15.37 -14.84 65.33
CA GLU A 15 16.80 -14.62 65.54
C GLU A 15 17.23 -14.92 66.99
N ASP A 16 16.32 -14.83 67.98
CA ASP A 16 16.63 -15.06 69.40
C ASP A 16 16.12 -16.44 69.89
N ILE A 17 16.89 -17.49 69.60
CA ILE A 17 16.59 -18.90 69.91
C ILE A 17 16.40 -19.12 71.43
N SER A 18 17.07 -18.32 72.28
CA SER A 18 17.02 -18.39 73.75
C SER A 18 15.67 -17.98 74.34
N SER A 19 14.86 -17.23 73.59
CA SER A 19 13.51 -16.81 74.00
C SER A 19 12.43 -17.84 73.67
N CYS A 20 12.79 -18.88 72.92
CA CYS A 20 11.86 -19.87 72.43
C CYS A 20 11.28 -20.73 73.56
N GLU A 21 10.00 -21.08 73.47
CA GLU A 21 9.29 -21.90 74.46
C GLU A 21 10.01 -23.24 74.75
N ALA A 22 10.67 -23.83 73.74
CA ALA A 22 11.46 -25.06 73.91
C ALA A 22 12.63 -24.89 74.89
N TYR A 23 13.30 -23.72 74.86
CA TYR A 23 14.37 -23.39 75.80
C TYR A 23 13.83 -23.15 77.21
N GLN A 24 12.70 -22.45 77.33
CA GLN A 24 12.03 -22.20 78.61
C GLN A 24 11.53 -23.49 79.27
N VAL A 25 11.00 -24.44 78.49
CA VAL A 25 10.61 -25.78 78.96
C VAL A 25 11.84 -26.59 79.42
N LEU A 26 12.97 -26.48 78.72
CA LEU A 26 14.20 -27.15 79.14
C LEU A 26 14.81 -26.51 80.41
N ASP A 27 14.75 -25.19 80.56
CA ASP A 27 15.18 -24.48 81.78
C ASP A 27 14.32 -24.86 83.00
N THR A 28 13.00 -24.95 82.83
CA THR A 28 12.08 -25.37 83.90
C THR A 28 12.27 -26.83 84.30
N LEU A 29 12.51 -27.73 83.34
CA LEU A 29 12.79 -29.15 83.62
C LEU A 29 14.12 -29.38 84.36
N VAL A 30 15.13 -28.54 84.12
CA VAL A 30 16.39 -28.54 84.89
C VAL A 30 16.17 -27.96 86.28
N ALA A 31 15.40 -26.88 86.42
CA ALA A 31 15.12 -26.25 87.71
C ALA A 31 14.32 -27.15 88.67
N ILE A 32 13.43 -28.01 88.15
CA ILE A 32 12.65 -28.98 88.93
C ILE A 32 13.45 -30.27 89.20
N GLY A 33 14.66 -30.41 88.66
CA GLY A 33 15.54 -31.57 88.86
C GLY A 33 15.11 -32.83 88.10
N ALA A 34 14.14 -32.72 87.19
CA ALA A 34 13.60 -33.84 86.42
C ALA A 34 14.50 -34.26 85.24
N ALA A 35 15.44 -33.41 84.82
CA ALA A 35 16.43 -33.71 83.78
C ALA A 35 17.85 -33.32 84.22
N PRO A 36 18.87 -34.17 84.01
CA PRO A 36 20.25 -33.82 84.31
C PRO A 36 20.77 -32.74 83.34
N ALA A 37 21.46 -31.73 83.88
CA ALA A 37 22.03 -30.60 83.13
C ALA A 37 22.75 -30.96 81.81
N PRO A 38 23.59 -32.03 81.72
CA PRO A 38 24.22 -32.41 80.45
C PRO A 38 23.23 -32.90 79.38
N ALA A 39 22.11 -33.52 79.76
CA ALA A 39 21.09 -33.98 78.81
C ALA A 39 20.26 -32.80 78.26
N ALA A 40 19.98 -31.80 79.10
CA ALA A 40 19.32 -30.57 78.66
C ALA A 40 20.22 -29.75 77.71
N ALA A 41 21.53 -29.69 77.96
CA ALA A 41 22.49 -29.05 77.05
C ALA A 41 22.55 -29.76 75.69
N ALA A 42 22.58 -31.10 75.66
CA ALA A 42 22.54 -31.87 74.41
C ALA A 42 21.22 -31.70 73.64
N ALA A 43 20.09 -31.52 74.34
CA ALA A 43 18.80 -31.24 73.72
C ALA A 43 18.74 -29.83 73.12
N ARG A 44 19.31 -28.82 73.79
CA ARG A 44 19.48 -27.45 73.27
C ARG A 44 20.31 -27.45 72.00
N GLU A 45 21.46 -28.12 72.00
CA GLU A 45 22.33 -28.21 70.83
C GLU A 45 21.63 -28.88 69.63
N ARG A 46 20.79 -29.91 69.88
CA ARG A 46 19.97 -30.53 68.83
C ARG A 46 18.90 -29.57 68.30
N TYR A 47 18.27 -28.80 69.19
CA TYR A 47 17.29 -27.80 68.80
C TYR A 47 17.93 -26.68 67.98
N ASP A 48 19.10 -26.19 68.36
CA ASP A 48 19.85 -25.17 67.60
C ASP A 48 20.20 -25.66 66.19
N ARG A 49 20.63 -26.92 66.07
CA ARG A 49 20.91 -27.53 64.75
C ARG A 49 19.66 -27.64 63.89
N LEU A 50 18.52 -27.99 64.48
CA LEU A 50 17.24 -28.07 63.79
C LEU A 50 16.73 -26.68 63.38
N HIS A 51 16.86 -25.68 64.26
CA HIS A 51 16.50 -24.30 63.98
C HIS A 51 17.37 -23.73 62.84
N ALA A 52 18.69 -23.91 62.90
CA ALA A 52 19.60 -23.49 61.84
C ALA A 52 19.31 -24.18 60.49
N ALA A 53 18.91 -25.46 60.52
CA ALA A 53 18.49 -26.17 59.32
C ALA A 53 17.17 -25.65 58.76
N LEU A 54 16.21 -25.28 59.63
CA LEU A 54 14.94 -24.66 59.25
C LEU A 54 15.16 -23.26 58.65
N ASP A 55 16.00 -22.43 59.27
CA ASP A 55 16.36 -21.10 58.75
C ASP A 55 17.04 -21.19 57.39
N ALA A 56 17.96 -22.15 57.22
CA ALA A 56 18.59 -22.41 55.94
C ALA A 56 17.57 -22.88 54.88
N ALA A 57 16.58 -23.70 55.27
CA ALA A 57 15.52 -24.13 54.38
C ALA A 57 14.58 -22.98 53.98
N LEU A 58 14.17 -22.14 54.93
CA LEU A 58 13.33 -20.96 54.69
C LEU A 58 14.07 -19.91 53.85
N ALA A 59 15.36 -19.68 54.11
CA ALA A 59 16.20 -18.80 53.29
C ALA A 59 16.35 -19.34 51.85
N ARG A 60 16.50 -20.66 51.69
CA ARG A 60 16.53 -21.31 50.38
C ARG A 60 15.18 -21.20 49.66
N GLU A 61 14.06 -21.37 50.38
CA GLU A 61 12.72 -21.22 49.82
C GLU A 61 12.44 -19.79 49.38
N ARG A 62 12.82 -18.79 50.18
CA ARG A 62 12.75 -17.36 49.80
C ARG A 62 13.57 -17.08 48.55
N ARG A 63 14.83 -17.53 48.50
CA ARG A 63 15.69 -17.39 47.31
C ARG A 63 15.10 -18.04 46.07
N LEU A 64 14.51 -19.24 46.19
CA LEU A 64 13.86 -19.94 45.09
C LEU A 64 12.56 -19.25 44.64
N SER A 65 11.79 -18.71 45.59
CA SER A 65 10.61 -17.90 45.30
C SER A 65 10.98 -16.61 44.56
N ASP A 66 12.04 -15.92 44.99
CA ASP A 66 12.51 -14.70 44.34
C ASP A 66 13.09 -14.99 42.95
N ALA A 67 13.85 -16.07 42.79
CA ALA A 67 14.32 -16.54 41.50
C ALA A 67 13.16 -16.92 40.56
N SER A 68 12.12 -17.59 41.08
CA SER A 68 10.90 -17.90 40.33
C SER A 68 10.14 -16.64 39.90
N ARG A 69 10.06 -15.62 40.76
CA ARG A 69 9.48 -14.31 40.43
C ARG A 69 10.32 -13.56 39.39
N ALA A 70 11.64 -13.61 39.49
CA ALA A 70 12.55 -13.02 38.50
C ALA A 70 12.39 -13.69 37.12
N LEU A 71 12.43 -15.03 37.07
CA LEU A 71 12.21 -15.79 35.83
C LEU A 71 10.80 -15.56 35.24
N ARG A 72 9.77 -15.39 36.08
CA ARG A 72 8.43 -15.00 35.59
C ARG A 72 8.42 -13.61 34.99
N ARG A 73 9.09 -12.63 35.62
CA ARG A 73 9.23 -11.28 35.06
C ARG A 73 10.01 -11.28 33.75
N GLU A 74 11.08 -12.07 33.65
CA GLU A 74 11.83 -12.23 32.40
C GLU A 74 11.01 -12.92 31.31
N ALA A 75 10.22 -13.95 31.66
CA ALA A 75 9.30 -14.60 30.72
C ALA A 75 8.17 -13.65 30.27
N GLU A 76 7.59 -12.86 31.18
CA GLU A 76 6.58 -11.85 30.87
C GLU A 76 7.16 -10.73 30.01
N ALA A 77 8.39 -10.28 30.28
CA ALA A 77 9.11 -9.30 29.47
C ALA A 77 9.46 -9.86 28.07
N GLY A 78 9.90 -11.12 27.99
CA GLY A 78 10.15 -11.81 26.72
C GLY A 78 8.88 -12.03 25.91
N GLU A 79 7.76 -12.38 26.55
CA GLU A 79 6.46 -12.47 25.90
C GLU A 79 5.92 -11.10 25.47
N ALA A 80 6.14 -10.04 26.25
CA ALA A 80 5.80 -8.67 25.88
C ALA A 80 6.63 -8.22 24.66
N ALA A 81 7.94 -8.45 24.67
CA ALA A 81 8.81 -8.17 23.53
C ALA A 81 8.44 -8.97 22.28
N ALA A 82 8.07 -10.26 22.43
CA ALA A 82 7.57 -11.08 21.33
C ALA A 82 6.21 -10.61 20.81
N ARG A 83 5.32 -10.12 21.70
CA ARG A 83 4.03 -9.51 21.32
C ARG A 83 4.19 -8.17 20.64
N ASP A 84 5.17 -7.36 21.04
CA ASP A 84 5.48 -6.08 20.39
C ASP A 84 6.16 -6.32 19.04
N ALA A 85 7.05 -7.31 18.93
CA ALA A 85 7.60 -7.76 17.66
C ALA A 85 6.52 -8.33 16.73
N ALA A 86 5.57 -9.10 17.26
CA ALA A 86 4.44 -9.63 16.50
C ALA A 86 3.40 -8.55 16.14
N ARG A 87 3.19 -7.53 16.99
CA ARG A 87 2.37 -6.34 16.67
C ARG A 87 3.01 -5.55 15.53
N ARG A 88 4.31 -5.26 15.62
CA ARG A 88 5.05 -4.57 14.56
C ARG A 88 5.10 -5.39 13.27
N ALA A 89 5.16 -6.71 13.35
CA ALA A 89 5.04 -7.57 12.17
C ALA A 89 3.62 -7.58 11.58
N ALA A 90 2.58 -7.66 12.43
CA ALA A 90 1.18 -7.69 12.01
C ALA A 90 0.66 -6.32 11.50
N GLU A 91 1.22 -5.21 11.98
CA GLU A 91 0.99 -3.86 11.45
C GLU A 91 1.53 -3.71 10.01
N PHE A 92 2.45 -4.58 9.59
CA PHE A 92 2.99 -4.66 8.22
C PHE A 92 2.43 -5.85 7.40
N GLU A 93 1.67 -6.78 7.99
CA GLU A 93 1.09 -7.95 7.28
C GLU A 93 -0.16 -7.60 6.44
N GLY A 94 -0.65 -6.36 6.51
CA GLY A 94 -1.80 -5.88 5.73
C GLY A 94 -1.49 -5.34 4.34
N ALA A 95 -0.22 -5.06 4.04
CA ALA A 95 0.25 -4.70 2.70
C ALA A 95 1.33 -5.72 2.31
N SER A 96 1.18 -6.39 1.17
CA SER A 96 2.21 -7.31 0.71
C SER A 96 3.52 -6.53 0.59
N VAL A 97 4.65 -7.15 0.93
CA VAL A 97 5.98 -6.55 0.77
C VAL A 97 6.20 -6.10 -0.68
N GLU A 98 5.48 -6.69 -1.62
CA GLU A 98 5.39 -6.30 -3.02
C GLU A 98 4.59 -5.00 -3.21
N VAL A 99 3.40 -4.83 -2.63
CA VAL A 99 2.66 -3.57 -2.68
C VAL A 99 3.43 -2.43 -2.02
N LEU A 100 4.11 -2.66 -0.89
CA LEU A 100 4.96 -1.63 -0.27
C LEU A 100 6.23 -1.32 -1.10
N ARG A 101 6.71 -2.27 -1.90
CA ARG A 101 7.79 -2.02 -2.86
C ARG A 101 7.29 -1.27 -4.07
N GLU A 102 6.12 -1.62 -4.59
CA GLU A 102 5.45 -0.91 -5.68
C GLU A 102 5.10 0.52 -5.24
N ASP A 103 4.60 0.72 -4.03
CA ASP A 103 4.34 2.04 -3.45
C ASP A 103 5.65 2.82 -3.21
N ALA A 104 6.73 2.15 -2.80
CA ALA A 104 8.03 2.80 -2.64
C ALA A 104 8.69 3.15 -3.99
N GLU A 105 8.58 2.29 -4.99
CA GLU A 105 9.05 2.53 -6.36
C GLU A 105 8.21 3.62 -7.04
N ALA A 106 6.89 3.61 -6.83
CA ALA A 106 5.98 4.66 -7.26
C ALA A 106 6.34 5.99 -6.58
N ALA A 107 6.52 6.01 -5.25
CA ALA A 107 6.95 7.20 -4.51
C ALA A 107 8.34 7.70 -4.94
N GLN A 108 9.28 6.81 -5.26
CA GLN A 108 10.59 7.17 -5.81
C GLN A 108 10.47 7.77 -7.21
N SER A 109 9.61 7.22 -8.07
CA SER A 109 9.35 7.76 -9.41
C SER A 109 8.62 9.10 -9.36
N GLU A 110 7.69 9.28 -8.42
CA GLU A 110 7.00 10.54 -8.17
C GLU A 110 7.95 11.60 -7.59
N ALA A 111 8.86 11.20 -6.69
CA ALA A 111 9.91 12.07 -6.17
C ALA A 111 10.88 12.52 -7.28
N ALA A 112 11.32 11.60 -8.15
CA ALA A 112 12.17 11.94 -9.29
C ALA A 112 11.48 12.91 -10.25
N LEU A 113 10.19 12.69 -10.56
CA LEU A 113 9.40 13.60 -11.38
C LEU A 113 9.16 14.96 -10.68
N ALA A 114 9.06 14.98 -9.35
CA ALA A 114 8.95 16.21 -8.57
C ALA A 114 10.28 16.99 -8.59
N ASP A 115 11.42 16.31 -8.50
CA ASP A 115 12.75 16.92 -8.59
C ASP A 115 13.00 17.50 -9.99
N GLU A 116 12.62 16.79 -11.05
CA GLU A 116 12.67 17.30 -12.43
C GLU A 116 11.76 18.53 -12.61
N ARG A 117 10.55 18.51 -12.04
CA ARG A 117 9.64 19.68 -12.04
C ARG A 117 10.22 20.84 -11.25
N CYS A 118 10.83 20.60 -10.09
CA CYS A 118 11.50 21.62 -9.30
C CYS A 118 12.68 22.24 -10.05
N ALA A 119 13.49 21.43 -10.73
CA ALA A 119 14.60 21.91 -11.55
C ALA A 119 14.11 22.77 -12.73
N LEU A 120 13.03 22.37 -13.41
CA LEU A 120 12.41 23.17 -14.47
C LEU A 120 11.85 24.49 -13.93
N LEU A 121 11.13 24.46 -12.81
CA LEU A 121 10.59 25.66 -12.18
C LEU A 121 11.69 26.61 -11.67
N GLN A 122 12.85 26.07 -11.23
CA GLN A 122 14.02 26.88 -10.87
C GLN A 122 14.64 27.58 -12.08
N LEU A 123 14.73 26.89 -13.23
CA LEU A 123 15.17 27.50 -14.49
C LEU A 123 14.21 28.59 -14.96
N GLU A 124 12.90 28.32 -14.94
CA GLU A 124 11.87 29.30 -15.28
C GLU A 124 11.91 30.51 -14.33
N ALA A 125 12.08 30.29 -13.03
CA ALA A 125 12.22 31.37 -12.05
C ALA A 125 13.48 32.21 -12.30
N ALA A 126 14.59 31.59 -12.68
CA ALA A 126 15.83 32.28 -13.03
C ALA A 126 15.69 33.11 -14.32
N GLU A 127 14.98 32.58 -15.34
CA GLU A 127 14.68 33.30 -16.57
C GLU A 127 13.75 34.49 -16.33
N VAL A 128 12.69 34.30 -15.55
CA VAL A 128 11.76 35.39 -15.17
C VAL A 128 12.46 36.44 -14.31
N ALA A 129 13.37 36.06 -13.42
CA ALA A 129 14.18 36.99 -12.65
C ALA A 129 15.10 37.83 -13.56
N ARG A 130 15.76 37.21 -14.55
CA ARG A 130 16.55 37.93 -15.56
C ARG A 130 15.70 38.91 -16.36
N GLN A 131 14.55 38.47 -16.85
CA GLN A 131 13.63 39.34 -17.61
C GLN A 131 13.12 40.51 -16.77
N ARG A 132 12.84 40.27 -15.48
CA ARG A 132 12.48 41.34 -14.53
C ARG A 132 13.60 42.37 -14.41
N ASP A 133 14.83 41.91 -14.24
CA ASP A 133 15.99 42.79 -14.03
C ASP A 133 16.30 43.61 -15.29
N GLU A 134 16.26 42.99 -16.47
CA GLU A 134 16.41 43.69 -17.76
C GLU A 134 15.30 44.74 -17.97
N LEU A 135 14.03 44.38 -17.72
CA LEU A 135 12.92 45.33 -17.82
C LEU A 135 13.01 46.48 -16.80
N ALA A 136 13.53 46.19 -15.60
CA ALA A 136 13.75 47.21 -14.57
C ALA A 136 14.83 48.21 -14.99
N GLU A 137 15.97 47.72 -15.51
CA GLU A 137 17.03 48.57 -16.06
C GLU A 137 16.53 49.41 -17.24
N HIS A 138 15.72 48.82 -18.13
CA HIS A 138 15.10 49.57 -19.24
C HIS A 138 14.15 50.66 -18.76
N LEU A 139 13.33 50.42 -17.73
CA LEU A 139 12.41 51.41 -17.17
C LEU A 139 13.15 52.55 -16.47
N GLU A 140 14.19 52.24 -15.69
CA GLU A 140 15.03 53.25 -15.03
C GLU A 140 15.75 54.11 -16.08
N HIS A 141 16.36 53.48 -17.09
CA HIS A 141 17.03 54.19 -18.18
C HIS A 141 16.08 55.08 -18.99
N ALA A 142 14.87 54.59 -19.31
CA ALA A 142 13.86 55.36 -20.03
C ALA A 142 13.37 56.58 -19.23
N ALA A 143 13.19 56.42 -17.91
CA ALA A 143 12.77 57.51 -17.04
C ALA A 143 13.87 58.56 -16.85
N GLU A 144 15.13 58.14 -16.71
CA GLU A 144 16.29 59.03 -16.66
C GLU A 144 16.48 59.78 -17.98
N ALA A 145 16.36 59.10 -19.12
CA ALA A 145 16.41 59.73 -20.44
C ALA A 145 15.30 60.77 -20.63
N HIS A 146 14.07 60.46 -20.20
CA HIS A 146 12.95 61.40 -20.27
C HIS A 146 13.15 62.61 -19.33
N ALA A 147 13.69 62.40 -18.14
CA ALA A 147 14.03 63.50 -17.21
C ALA A 147 15.17 64.37 -17.74
N ALA A 148 16.18 63.77 -18.37
CA ALA A 148 17.29 64.48 -19.01
C ALA A 148 16.83 65.30 -20.23
N ALA A 149 15.90 64.78 -21.03
CA ALA A 149 15.36 65.47 -22.20
C ALA A 149 14.48 66.69 -21.86
N LEU A 150 13.77 66.67 -20.72
CA LEU A 150 12.96 67.80 -20.26
C LEU A 150 13.79 68.96 -19.69
N ARG A 151 15.00 68.67 -19.19
CA ARG A 151 15.88 69.64 -18.54
C ARG A 151 16.27 70.83 -19.43
N PRO A 152 16.82 70.63 -20.65
CA PRO A 152 17.18 71.75 -21.53
C PRO A 152 15.96 72.53 -22.04
N LEU A 153 14.80 71.87 -22.19
CA LEU A 153 13.55 72.54 -22.58
C LEU A 153 13.04 73.49 -21.50
N ILE A 154 13.14 73.09 -20.22
CA ILE A 154 12.76 73.95 -19.09
C ILE A 154 13.74 75.12 -18.94
N GLU A 155 15.04 74.88 -19.13
CA GLU A 155 16.06 75.95 -19.11
C GLU A 155 15.87 76.94 -20.27
N GLY A 156 15.55 76.45 -21.47
CA GLY A 156 15.19 77.27 -22.63
C GLY A 156 13.96 78.14 -22.35
N LEU A 157 12.85 77.54 -21.91
CA LEU A 157 11.61 78.27 -21.58
C LEU A 157 11.80 79.29 -20.45
N ARG A 158 12.67 78.99 -19.46
CA ARG A 158 13.05 79.94 -18.41
C ARG A 158 13.77 81.16 -18.98
N SER A 159 14.74 80.94 -19.87
CA SER A 159 15.47 82.03 -20.51
C SER A 159 14.54 82.88 -21.40
N GLU A 160 13.60 82.25 -22.11
CA GLU A 160 12.57 82.93 -22.90
C GLU A 160 11.64 83.74 -22.00
N ALA A 161 11.14 83.17 -20.89
CA ALA A 161 10.27 83.86 -19.94
C ALA A 161 10.95 85.08 -19.31
N VAL A 162 12.26 85.00 -18.98
CA VAL A 162 13.04 86.14 -18.50
C VAL A 162 13.17 87.21 -19.59
N SER A 163 13.53 86.82 -20.82
CA SER A 163 13.66 87.77 -21.93
C SER A 163 12.35 88.49 -22.27
N LEU A 164 11.22 87.79 -22.22
CA LEU A 164 9.89 88.35 -22.46
C LEU A 164 9.44 89.23 -21.29
N SER A 165 9.83 88.90 -20.05
CA SER A 165 9.59 89.74 -18.89
C SER A 165 10.36 91.06 -18.98
N ASP A 166 11.61 91.02 -19.43
CA ASP A 166 12.44 92.22 -19.64
C ASP A 166 11.88 93.09 -20.78
N ALA A 167 11.45 92.48 -21.89
CA ALA A 167 10.76 93.17 -22.98
C ALA A 167 9.45 93.81 -22.52
N LEU A 168 8.66 93.12 -21.71
CA LEU A 168 7.42 93.62 -21.12
C LEU A 168 7.68 94.79 -20.16
N SER A 169 8.77 94.77 -19.40
CA SER A 169 9.19 95.92 -18.59
C SER A 169 9.53 97.14 -19.44
N SER A 170 10.16 96.92 -20.60
CA SER A 170 10.51 97.97 -21.57
C SER A 170 9.26 98.54 -22.26
N HIS A 171 8.31 97.69 -22.67
CA HIS A 171 7.02 98.12 -23.24
C HIS A 171 6.15 98.86 -22.21
N ARG A 172 6.18 98.48 -20.92
CA ARG A 172 5.51 99.23 -19.84
C ARG A 172 6.11 100.61 -19.66
N ALA A 173 7.44 100.73 -19.69
CA ALA A 173 8.11 102.03 -19.61
C ALA A 173 7.77 102.91 -20.82
N ALA A 174 7.71 102.35 -22.03
CA ALA A 174 7.33 103.07 -23.25
C ALA A 174 5.87 103.54 -23.22
N ALA A 175 4.92 102.69 -22.77
CA ALA A 175 3.53 103.09 -22.62
C ALA A 175 3.35 104.18 -21.54
N ALA A 176 4.08 104.10 -20.43
CA ALA A 176 4.08 105.14 -19.40
C ALA A 176 4.67 106.47 -19.90
N ALA A 177 5.72 106.42 -20.73
CA ALA A 177 6.30 107.60 -21.37
C ALA A 177 5.30 108.25 -22.36
N ALA A 178 4.66 107.45 -23.23
CA ALA A 178 3.64 107.94 -24.17
C ALA A 178 2.41 108.52 -23.45
N ALA A 179 2.01 107.94 -22.31
CA ALA A 179 0.95 108.48 -21.47
C ALA A 179 1.35 109.82 -20.83
N GLY A 180 2.62 109.97 -20.43
CA GLY A 180 3.19 111.23 -19.96
C GLY A 180 3.24 112.31 -21.05
N GLU A 181 3.62 111.95 -22.28
CA GLU A 181 3.60 112.84 -23.44
C GLU A 181 2.17 113.30 -23.79
N LEU A 182 1.20 112.40 -23.76
CA LEU A 182 -0.22 112.73 -23.93
C LEU A 182 -0.72 113.68 -22.84
N ALA A 183 -0.34 113.45 -21.58
CA ALA A 183 -0.71 114.32 -20.46
C ALA A 183 -0.10 115.73 -20.60
N ALA A 184 1.17 115.82 -21.04
CA ALA A 184 1.84 117.08 -21.32
C ALA A 184 1.21 117.82 -22.51
N ALA A 185 0.93 117.13 -23.62
CA ALA A 185 0.27 117.70 -24.79
C ALA A 185 -1.17 118.17 -24.47
N ALA A 186 -1.92 117.40 -23.68
CA ALA A 186 -3.26 117.76 -23.23
C ALA A 186 -3.26 118.96 -22.27
N ALA A 187 -2.28 119.05 -21.37
CA ALA A 187 -2.10 120.21 -20.50
C ALA A 187 -1.74 121.47 -21.31
N ALA A 188 -0.86 121.34 -22.31
CA ALA A 188 -0.50 122.44 -23.20
C ALA A 188 -1.68 122.91 -24.07
N ALA A 189 -2.50 121.99 -24.59
CA ALA A 189 -3.73 122.31 -25.31
C ALA A 189 -4.76 123.01 -24.39
N GLY A 190 -4.97 122.50 -23.17
CA GLY A 190 -5.91 123.10 -22.20
C GLY A 190 -5.49 124.49 -21.71
N ALA A 191 -4.19 124.77 -21.63
CA ALA A 191 -3.67 126.11 -21.31
C ALA A 191 -3.94 127.14 -22.42
N LEU A 192 -4.13 126.70 -23.67
CA LEU A 192 -4.44 127.56 -24.82
C LEU A 192 -5.95 127.77 -25.04
N GLU A 193 -6.81 126.96 -24.40
CA GLU A 193 -8.27 127.10 -24.45
C GLU A 193 -8.80 128.24 -23.55
N GLY A 194 -8.01 128.68 -22.57
CA GLY A 194 -8.39 129.69 -21.59
C GLY A 194 -7.71 131.04 -21.81
N GLU A 195 -7.95 131.75 -22.92
CA GLU A 195 -7.87 133.22 -23.02
C GLU A 195 -8.25 133.69 -24.45
N ALA A 196 -9.13 134.70 -24.56
CA ALA A 196 -9.56 135.25 -25.85
C ALA A 196 -8.44 136.08 -26.51
N ALA A 197 -7.77 135.52 -27.54
CA ALA A 197 -6.64 136.15 -28.24
C ALA A 197 -6.64 135.86 -29.78
N PRO A 198 -5.90 136.64 -30.62
CA PRO A 198 -6.12 136.83 -32.07
C PRO A 198 -5.75 135.62 -32.96
N GLU A 199 -6.07 135.64 -34.27
CA GLU A 199 -5.98 134.51 -35.25
C GLU A 199 -4.73 133.61 -35.21
N LYS A 200 -3.58 134.08 -34.72
CA LYS A 200 -2.38 133.26 -34.48
C LYS A 200 -2.56 132.20 -33.37
N ALA A 201 -3.35 132.49 -32.34
CA ALA A 201 -3.63 131.57 -31.23
C ALA A 201 -4.52 130.38 -31.68
N ARG A 202 -5.43 130.58 -32.65
CA ARG A 202 -6.26 129.48 -33.20
C ARG A 202 -5.43 128.45 -33.97
N ARG A 203 -4.48 128.89 -34.80
CA ARG A 203 -3.56 127.97 -35.49
C ARG A 203 -2.65 127.21 -34.53
N GLN A 204 -2.25 127.85 -33.42
CA GLN A 204 -1.49 127.19 -32.36
C GLN A 204 -2.33 126.18 -31.57
N ALA A 205 -3.62 126.48 -31.33
CA ALA A 205 -4.56 125.53 -30.73
C ALA A 205 -4.84 124.33 -31.65
N ASP A 206 -5.03 124.55 -32.96
CA ASP A 206 -5.25 123.47 -33.93
C ASP A 206 -4.02 122.54 -34.05
N LEU A 207 -2.80 123.11 -34.00
CA LEU A 207 -1.55 122.34 -33.91
C LEU A 207 -1.47 121.54 -32.60
N ALA A 208 -1.82 122.15 -31.46
CA ALA A 208 -1.84 121.45 -30.17
C ALA A 208 -2.88 120.32 -30.13
N VAL A 209 -4.04 120.48 -30.79
CA VAL A 209 -5.05 119.42 -30.94
C VAL A 209 -4.53 118.29 -31.85
N ALA A 210 -3.80 118.61 -32.91
CA ALA A 210 -3.14 117.61 -33.76
C ALA A 210 -2.03 116.87 -33.01
N ASP A 211 -1.26 117.55 -32.16
CA ASP A 211 -0.25 116.96 -31.29
C ASP A 211 -0.87 116.02 -30.25
N VAL A 212 -2.02 116.39 -29.66
CA VAL A 212 -2.80 115.50 -28.78
C VAL A 212 -3.32 114.28 -29.54
N ALA A 213 -3.80 114.44 -30.78
CA ALA A 213 -4.25 113.32 -31.60
C ALA A 213 -3.10 112.36 -31.96
N SER A 214 -1.93 112.90 -32.30
CA SER A 214 -0.69 112.15 -32.54
C SER A 214 -0.24 111.39 -31.29
N ALA A 215 -0.19 112.07 -30.13
CA ALA A 215 0.16 111.44 -28.85
C ALA A 215 -0.85 110.34 -28.43
N ARG A 216 -2.15 110.51 -28.73
CA ARG A 216 -3.16 109.45 -28.52
C ARG A 216 -2.92 108.23 -29.40
N GLN A 217 -2.52 108.42 -30.66
CA GLN A 217 -2.20 107.31 -31.56
C GLN A 217 -0.93 106.57 -31.10
N LEU A 218 0.09 107.31 -30.64
CA LEU A 218 1.30 106.73 -30.07
C LEU A 218 1.01 105.92 -28.80
N LEU A 219 0.18 106.44 -27.89
CA LEU A 219 -0.26 105.70 -26.70
C LEU A 219 -1.04 104.43 -27.07
N ALA A 220 -2.00 104.52 -27.99
CA ALA A 220 -2.79 103.37 -28.42
C ALA A 220 -1.91 102.27 -29.07
N ALA A 221 -0.88 102.68 -29.84
CA ALA A 221 0.09 101.75 -30.42
C ALA A 221 0.98 101.10 -29.34
N ALA A 222 1.44 101.87 -28.35
CA ALA A 222 2.24 101.36 -27.24
C ALA A 222 1.44 100.43 -26.31
N GLU A 223 0.16 100.73 -26.06
CA GLU A 223 -0.76 99.88 -25.29
C GLU A 223 -1.08 98.58 -26.02
N ALA A 224 -1.24 98.60 -27.34
CA ALA A 224 -1.43 97.39 -28.15
C ALA A 224 -0.18 96.47 -28.09
N GLN A 225 1.02 97.04 -28.24
CA GLN A 225 2.27 96.29 -28.10
C GLN A 225 2.48 95.75 -26.68
N LEU A 226 2.08 96.51 -25.66
CA LEU A 226 2.10 96.05 -24.27
C LEU A 226 1.17 94.86 -24.06
N LEU A 227 -0.06 94.90 -24.58
CA LEU A 227 -1.02 93.79 -24.48
C LEU A 227 -0.50 92.52 -25.16
N GLU A 228 0.12 92.64 -26.33
CA GLU A 228 0.75 91.50 -27.03
C GLU A 228 1.92 90.92 -26.23
N ALA A 229 2.80 91.78 -25.69
CA ALA A 229 3.91 91.36 -24.82
C ALA A 229 3.41 90.70 -23.52
N GLU A 230 2.33 91.21 -22.91
CA GLU A 230 1.70 90.62 -21.73
C GLU A 230 1.09 89.24 -22.02
N ALA A 231 0.45 89.05 -23.17
CA ALA A 231 -0.08 87.76 -23.58
C ALA A 231 1.06 86.74 -23.84
N ALA A 232 2.14 87.17 -24.51
CA ALA A 232 3.30 86.32 -24.79
C ALA A 232 4.03 85.90 -23.51
N ALA A 233 4.27 86.83 -22.57
CA ALA A 233 4.93 86.54 -21.30
C ALA A 233 4.08 85.60 -20.41
N ARG A 234 2.75 85.77 -20.40
CA ARG A 234 1.83 84.85 -19.68
C ARG A 234 1.86 83.45 -20.30
N GLY A 235 1.80 83.34 -21.62
CA GLY A 235 1.86 82.05 -22.31
C GLY A 235 3.17 81.30 -22.08
N ALA A 236 4.31 81.99 -22.09
CA ALA A 236 5.61 81.41 -21.78
C ALA A 236 5.70 80.90 -20.32
N ALA A 237 5.23 81.70 -19.36
CA ALA A 237 5.21 81.32 -17.94
C ALA A 237 4.27 80.14 -17.65
N GLU A 238 3.13 80.05 -18.31
CA GLU A 238 2.20 78.91 -18.21
C GLU A 238 2.82 77.63 -18.80
N ASN A 239 3.48 77.73 -19.95
CA ASN A 239 4.19 76.61 -20.56
C ASN A 239 5.36 76.11 -19.71
N GLU A 240 6.15 77.01 -19.12
CA GLU A 240 7.23 76.66 -18.20
C GLU A 240 6.69 75.89 -16.98
N ARG A 241 5.62 76.41 -16.34
CA ARG A 241 4.96 75.76 -15.20
C ARG A 241 4.40 74.38 -15.57
N ALA A 242 3.80 74.23 -16.75
CA ALA A 242 3.29 72.95 -17.22
C ALA A 242 4.41 71.92 -17.41
N LYS A 243 5.56 72.32 -18.00
CA LYS A 243 6.72 71.43 -18.18
C LYS A 243 7.40 71.06 -16.86
N GLN A 244 7.48 71.99 -15.91
CA GLN A 244 7.96 71.72 -14.55
C GLN A 244 7.04 70.75 -13.79
N ALA A 245 5.72 70.92 -13.89
CA ALA A 245 4.77 70.01 -13.29
C ALA A 245 4.92 68.58 -13.85
N LEU A 246 5.13 68.44 -15.16
CA LEU A 246 5.41 67.15 -15.81
C LEU A 246 6.73 66.52 -15.32
N GLN A 247 7.79 67.32 -15.11
CA GLN A 247 9.06 66.83 -14.57
C GLN A 247 8.90 66.31 -13.12
N VAL A 248 8.20 67.05 -12.26
CA VAL A 248 7.91 66.63 -10.87
C VAL A 248 7.04 65.38 -10.83
N GLN A 249 6.05 65.29 -11.73
CA GLN A 249 5.23 64.09 -11.87
C GLN A 249 6.06 62.88 -12.30
N ALA A 250 6.98 63.02 -13.25
CA ALA A 250 7.88 61.94 -13.69
C ALA A 250 8.82 61.47 -12.55
N LEU A 251 9.42 62.40 -11.80
CA LEU A 251 10.29 62.07 -10.67
C LEU A 251 9.53 61.37 -9.53
N SER A 252 8.33 61.87 -9.18
CA SER A 252 7.50 61.21 -8.15
C SER A 252 6.99 59.83 -8.58
N ALA A 253 6.78 59.60 -9.89
CA ALA A 253 6.44 58.28 -10.41
C ALA A 253 7.64 57.32 -10.30
N LEU A 254 8.86 57.78 -10.57
CA LEU A 254 10.10 57.01 -10.39
C LEU A 254 10.31 56.60 -8.92
N GLU A 255 10.16 57.54 -7.99
CA GLU A 255 10.31 57.25 -6.56
C GLU A 255 9.27 56.23 -6.07
N ARG A 256 8.01 56.35 -6.50
CA ARG A 256 6.97 55.36 -6.20
C ARG A 256 7.31 53.98 -6.79
N ALA A 257 7.83 53.92 -8.00
CA ALA A 257 8.26 52.67 -8.63
C ALA A 257 9.42 52.02 -7.86
N ARG A 258 10.41 52.81 -7.41
CA ARG A 258 11.54 52.34 -6.57
C ARG A 258 11.06 51.78 -5.23
N ILE A 259 10.17 52.49 -4.52
CA ILE A 259 9.63 52.02 -3.23
C ILE A 259 8.84 50.71 -3.41
N LEU A 260 8.04 50.61 -4.46
CA LEU A 260 7.30 49.38 -4.78
C LEU A 260 8.24 48.24 -5.12
N ARG A 261 9.32 48.51 -5.87
CA ARG A 261 10.36 47.53 -6.20
C ARG A 261 11.05 47.00 -4.94
N GLU A 262 11.54 47.88 -4.06
CA GLU A 262 12.17 47.49 -2.80
C GLU A 262 11.23 46.67 -1.91
N ALA A 263 9.94 47.02 -1.86
CA ALA A 263 8.94 46.26 -1.12
C ALA A 263 8.73 44.85 -1.71
N LYS A 264 8.76 44.72 -3.04
CA LYS A 264 8.66 43.43 -3.74
C LYS A 264 9.93 42.60 -3.61
N GLU A 265 11.11 43.22 -3.62
CA GLU A 265 12.40 42.56 -3.38
C GLU A 265 12.48 42.00 -1.96
N ARG A 266 12.04 42.77 -0.94
CA ARG A 266 11.95 42.27 0.45
C ARG A 266 11.01 41.08 0.56
N HIS A 267 9.84 41.15 -0.07
CA HIS A 267 8.90 40.03 -0.08
C HIS A 267 9.45 38.80 -0.80
N ALA A 268 10.17 38.99 -1.91
CA ALA A 268 10.84 37.89 -2.61
C ALA A 268 11.95 37.27 -1.75
N ALA A 269 12.70 38.07 -0.99
CA ALA A 269 13.73 37.59 -0.08
C ALA A 269 13.13 36.81 1.11
N ASP A 270 12.00 37.27 1.66
CA ASP A 270 11.28 36.55 2.71
C ASP A 270 10.80 35.17 2.19
N VAL A 271 10.22 35.12 0.99
CA VAL A 271 9.79 33.86 0.36
C VAL A 271 10.98 32.95 0.06
N ALA A 272 12.11 33.50 -0.42
CA ALA A 272 13.33 32.72 -0.65
C ALA A 272 13.85 32.08 0.64
N LYS A 273 13.84 32.84 1.75
CA LYS A 273 14.23 32.33 3.07
C LYS A 273 13.28 31.23 3.57
N ASP A 274 11.98 31.38 3.35
CA ASP A 274 11.01 30.34 3.71
C ASP A 274 11.24 29.05 2.90
N VAL A 275 11.60 29.17 1.62
CA VAL A 275 11.98 28.03 0.76
C VAL A 275 13.28 27.37 1.22
N GLU A 276 14.30 28.16 1.59
CA GLU A 276 15.55 27.62 2.15
C GLU A 276 15.32 26.87 3.48
N LEU A 277 14.46 27.41 4.36
CA LEU A 277 14.08 26.75 5.60
C LEU A 277 13.34 25.42 5.34
N ALA A 278 12.40 25.42 4.39
CA ALA A 278 11.69 24.20 3.99
C ALA A 278 12.65 23.16 3.35
N ALA A 279 13.63 23.60 2.56
CA ALA A 279 14.65 22.72 2.00
C ALA A 279 15.53 22.10 3.10
N ALA A 280 15.97 22.89 4.09
CA ALA A 280 16.72 22.38 5.23
C ALA A 280 15.91 21.41 6.11
N GLU A 281 14.59 21.62 6.24
CA GLU A 281 13.69 20.67 6.89
C GLU A 281 13.55 19.37 6.09
N GLY A 282 13.50 19.46 4.75
CA GLY A 282 13.53 18.31 3.84
C GLY A 282 14.81 17.49 3.97
N GLU A 283 15.97 18.15 3.99
CA GLU A 283 17.27 17.48 4.19
C GLU A 283 17.37 16.78 5.55
N ARG A 284 16.84 17.40 6.62
CA ARG A 284 16.76 16.77 7.94
C ARG A 284 15.86 15.53 7.92
N ALA A 285 14.70 15.60 7.27
CA ALA A 285 13.81 14.46 7.13
C ALA A 285 14.46 13.30 6.35
N LEU A 286 15.25 13.59 5.31
CA LEU A 286 16.03 12.60 4.58
C LEU A 286 17.14 11.97 5.44
N ALA A 287 17.84 12.78 6.24
CA ALA A 287 18.85 12.29 7.18
C ALA A 287 18.25 11.38 8.25
N ASP A 288 17.09 11.77 8.81
CA ASP A 288 16.33 10.95 9.76
C ASP A 288 15.84 9.65 9.11
N GLY A 289 15.37 9.70 7.86
CA GLY A 289 15.00 8.53 7.06
C GLY A 289 16.17 7.55 6.88
N ALA A 290 17.35 8.05 6.52
CA ALA A 290 18.56 7.24 6.38
C ALA A 290 19.00 6.60 7.71
N ALA A 291 18.91 7.35 8.82
CA ALA A 291 19.19 6.82 10.15
C ALA A 291 18.22 5.70 10.55
N LEU A 292 16.92 5.87 10.24
CA LEU A 292 15.89 4.86 10.46
C LEU A 292 16.10 3.62 9.59
N GLU A 293 16.54 3.76 8.34
CA GLU A 293 16.89 2.62 7.49
C GLU A 293 18.06 1.81 8.05
N VAL A 294 19.10 2.47 8.55
CA VAL A 294 20.25 1.80 9.19
C VAL A 294 19.79 1.04 10.43
N ALA A 295 18.95 1.65 11.27
CA ALA A 295 18.36 1.00 12.45
C ALA A 295 17.44 -0.17 12.07
N LEU A 296 16.70 -0.07 10.96
CA LEU A 296 15.86 -1.16 10.47
C LEU A 296 16.72 -2.34 10.00
N ARG A 297 17.83 -2.08 9.30
CA ARG A 297 18.78 -3.13 8.85
C ARG A 297 19.43 -3.84 10.03
N SER A 298 19.80 -3.12 11.10
CA SER A 298 20.34 -3.76 12.31
C SER A 298 19.29 -4.63 13.01
N LEU A 299 18.06 -4.14 13.18
CA LEU A 299 16.95 -4.91 13.75
C LEU A 299 16.58 -6.14 12.90
N GLN A 300 16.64 -6.04 11.57
CA GLN A 300 16.43 -7.17 10.67
C GLN A 300 17.54 -8.22 10.81
N ALA A 301 18.79 -7.81 11.00
CA ALA A 301 19.91 -8.72 11.26
C ALA A 301 19.75 -9.44 12.61
N GLU A 302 19.35 -8.71 13.66
CA GLU A 302 19.02 -9.28 14.97
C GLU A 302 17.84 -10.26 14.91
N ALA A 303 16.78 -9.92 14.18
CA ALA A 303 15.63 -10.80 13.97
C ALA A 303 16.00 -12.08 13.20
N ARG A 304 16.90 -11.98 12.21
CA ARG A 304 17.45 -13.16 11.50
C ARG A 304 18.23 -14.05 12.47
N GLN A 305 19.08 -13.46 13.31
CA GLN A 305 19.85 -14.21 14.30
C GLN A 305 18.95 -14.89 15.34
N ALA A 306 17.90 -14.22 15.80
CA ALA A 306 16.90 -14.79 16.70
C ALA A 306 16.08 -15.92 16.06
N ARG A 307 15.77 -15.83 14.75
CA ARG A 307 15.11 -16.93 14.01
C ARG A 307 16.02 -18.14 13.87
N LEU A 308 17.31 -17.94 13.62
CA LEU A 308 18.29 -19.03 13.55
C LEU A 308 18.46 -19.72 14.90
N SER A 309 18.55 -18.97 16.01
CA SER A 309 18.63 -19.55 17.35
C SER A 309 17.35 -20.31 17.73
N ALA A 310 16.16 -19.76 17.41
CA ALA A 310 14.89 -20.44 17.62
C ALA A 310 14.77 -21.73 16.77
N ALA A 311 15.30 -21.74 15.54
CA ALA A 311 15.34 -22.95 14.71
C ALA A 311 16.27 -24.01 15.29
N SER A 312 17.42 -23.62 15.86
CA SER A 312 18.31 -24.54 16.59
C SER A 312 17.62 -25.14 17.81
N ALA A 313 17.02 -24.30 18.65
CA ALA A 313 16.29 -24.74 19.84
C ALA A 313 15.10 -25.66 19.48
N ARG A 314 14.43 -25.43 18.34
CA ARG A 314 13.37 -26.31 17.84
C ARG A 314 13.92 -27.68 17.41
N ARG A 315 15.07 -27.72 16.72
CA ARG A 315 15.74 -28.97 16.35
C ARG A 315 16.18 -29.77 17.58
N GLU A 316 16.73 -29.09 18.59
CA GLU A 316 17.10 -29.70 19.88
C GLU A 316 15.87 -30.25 20.60
N ARG A 317 14.75 -29.51 20.62
CA ARG A 317 13.47 -29.99 21.16
C ARG A 317 12.94 -31.22 20.42
N GLU A 318 12.99 -31.23 19.08
CA GLU A 318 12.54 -32.37 18.28
C GLU A 318 13.45 -33.61 18.46
N ALA A 319 14.75 -33.40 18.67
CA ALA A 319 15.68 -34.46 19.04
C ALA A 319 15.38 -35.02 20.44
N ALA A 320 15.14 -34.15 21.42
CA ALA A 320 14.75 -34.56 22.78
C ALA A 320 13.40 -35.31 22.81
N LEU A 321 12.42 -34.88 22.00
CA LEU A 321 11.13 -35.57 21.86
C LEU A 321 11.28 -36.95 21.20
N ARG A 322 12.18 -37.09 20.21
CA ARG A 322 12.50 -38.39 19.62
C ARG A 322 13.16 -39.32 20.63
N ALA A 323 14.08 -38.80 21.43
CA ALA A 323 14.71 -39.56 22.52
C ALA A 323 13.69 -40.01 23.58
N LEU A 324 12.76 -39.14 23.96
CA LEU A 324 11.68 -39.47 24.89
C LEU A 324 10.79 -40.60 24.32
N LYS A 325 10.34 -40.48 23.07
CA LYS A 325 9.53 -41.53 22.42
C LYS A 325 10.27 -42.86 22.30
N ALA A 326 11.57 -42.84 22.03
CA ALA A 326 12.39 -44.05 22.02
C ALA A 326 12.46 -44.69 23.42
N SER A 327 12.60 -43.88 24.48
CA SER A 327 12.57 -44.37 25.86
C SER A 327 11.20 -44.90 26.29
N GLU A 328 10.10 -44.29 25.84
CA GLU A 328 8.73 -44.76 26.07
C GLU A 328 8.47 -46.08 25.33
N ALA A 329 8.95 -46.23 24.09
CA ALA A 329 8.86 -47.47 23.34
C ALA A 329 9.67 -48.60 24.00
N ALA A 330 10.89 -48.30 24.48
CA ALA A 330 11.70 -49.26 25.22
C ALA A 330 11.03 -49.68 26.55
N LEU A 331 10.38 -48.75 27.24
CA LEU A 331 9.59 -49.04 28.43
C LEU A 331 8.40 -49.95 28.11
N ALA A 332 7.66 -49.66 27.04
CA ALA A 332 6.53 -50.48 26.60
C ALA A 332 6.95 -51.90 26.18
N GLU A 333 8.11 -52.04 25.53
CA GLU A 333 8.70 -53.34 25.19
C GLU A 333 9.11 -54.13 26.44
N ALA A 334 9.75 -53.47 27.41
CA ALA A 334 10.08 -54.07 28.70
C ALA A 334 8.83 -54.47 29.51
N GLU A 335 7.76 -53.68 29.45
CA GLU A 335 6.46 -54.01 30.04
C GLU A 335 5.77 -55.17 29.32
N GLY A 336 5.89 -55.27 27.99
CA GLY A 336 5.38 -56.38 27.18
C GLY A 336 6.16 -57.69 27.38
N ALA A 337 7.45 -57.63 27.70
CA ALA A 337 8.28 -58.79 28.04
C ALA A 337 8.02 -59.32 29.47
N ARG A 338 7.38 -58.53 30.33
CA ARG A 338 7.13 -58.89 31.75
C ARG A 338 6.13 -60.05 31.93
N PRO A 339 4.99 -60.13 31.22
CA PRO A 339 4.08 -61.29 31.26
C PRO A 339 4.69 -62.63 30.81
N PRO A 340 5.39 -62.75 29.67
CA PRO A 340 5.99 -64.02 29.26
C PRO A 340 7.12 -64.44 30.20
N LEU A 341 7.91 -63.51 30.75
CA LEU A 341 8.90 -63.83 31.79
C LEU A 341 8.24 -64.31 33.09
N ARG A 342 7.10 -63.73 33.49
CA ARG A 342 6.30 -64.22 34.62
C ARG A 342 5.70 -65.61 34.34
N ALA A 343 5.25 -65.86 33.12
CA ALA A 343 4.73 -67.16 32.71
C ALA A 343 5.84 -68.21 32.67
N ALA A 344 7.04 -67.86 32.19
CA ALA A 344 8.22 -68.71 32.22
C ALA A 344 8.68 -69.01 33.65
N LEU A 345 8.64 -68.02 34.56
CA LEU A 345 8.91 -68.22 35.98
C LEU A 345 7.87 -69.15 36.63
N ALA A 346 6.59 -69.01 36.26
CA ALA A 346 5.52 -69.88 36.73
C ALA A 346 5.61 -71.30 36.15
N ALA A 347 6.05 -71.45 34.89
CA ALA A 347 6.32 -72.74 34.26
C ALA A 347 7.53 -73.43 34.90
N ALA A 348 8.65 -72.73 35.08
CA ALA A 348 9.81 -73.22 35.82
C ALA A 348 9.47 -73.58 37.28
N GLY A 349 8.54 -72.84 37.90
CA GLY A 349 7.98 -73.17 39.21
C GLY A 349 7.16 -74.47 39.20
N ARG A 350 6.38 -74.71 38.14
CA ARG A 350 5.65 -75.98 37.95
C ARG A 350 6.58 -77.14 37.62
N ASP A 351 7.62 -76.93 36.81
CA ASP A 351 8.64 -77.93 36.51
C ASP A 351 9.44 -78.30 37.77
N ARG A 352 9.73 -77.31 38.62
CA ARG A 352 10.33 -77.55 39.95
C ARG A 352 9.39 -78.33 40.88
N ALA A 353 8.08 -78.06 40.84
CA ALA A 353 7.09 -78.81 41.60
C ALA A 353 6.87 -80.23 41.06
N ALA A 354 6.92 -80.43 39.74
CA ALA A 354 6.85 -81.73 39.08
C ALA A 354 8.11 -82.57 39.36
N ALA A 355 9.30 -81.94 39.36
CA ALA A 355 10.54 -82.58 39.77
C ALA A 355 10.52 -82.95 41.27
N ALA A 356 9.89 -82.13 42.12
CA ALA A 356 9.67 -82.46 43.53
C ALA A 356 8.67 -83.63 43.72
N ALA A 357 7.60 -83.68 42.94
CA ALA A 357 6.63 -84.79 42.96
C ALA A 357 7.23 -86.10 42.39
N ALA A 358 8.10 -86.02 41.39
CA ALA A 358 8.87 -87.16 40.88
C ALA A 358 9.88 -87.68 41.93
N ALA A 359 10.45 -86.78 42.75
CA ALA A 359 11.29 -87.15 43.88
C ALA A 359 10.49 -87.80 45.03
N GLU A 360 9.23 -87.39 45.26
CA GLU A 360 8.32 -88.09 46.18
C GLU A 360 7.88 -89.47 45.66
N GLY A 361 7.67 -89.62 44.34
CA GLY A 361 7.40 -90.93 43.71
C GLY A 361 8.57 -91.91 43.84
N ALA A 362 9.80 -91.42 43.64
CA ALA A 362 11.02 -92.20 43.87
C ALA A 362 11.23 -92.57 45.36
N ALA A 363 10.65 -91.81 46.30
CA ALA A 363 10.70 -92.13 47.73
C ALA A 363 9.81 -93.34 48.10
N GLY A 364 8.76 -93.63 47.32
CA GLY A 364 7.87 -94.78 47.51
C GLY A 364 8.51 -96.12 47.12
N GLU A 365 9.30 -96.14 46.04
CA GLU A 365 10.05 -97.33 45.61
C GLU A 365 11.24 -97.63 46.55
N VAL A 366 11.81 -96.59 47.16
CA VAL A 366 12.81 -96.73 48.24
C VAL A 366 12.19 -97.30 49.53
N ALA A 367 10.88 -97.10 49.78
CA ALA A 367 10.20 -97.64 50.96
C ALA A 367 9.95 -99.17 50.88
N ALA A 368 9.88 -99.74 49.68
CA ALA A 368 9.81 -101.19 49.49
C ALA A 368 11.17 -101.86 49.73
N VAL A 369 12.27 -101.22 49.29
CA VAL A 369 13.65 -101.65 49.55
C VAL A 369 14.04 -101.48 51.03
N LYS A 370 13.48 -100.49 51.73
CA LYS A 370 13.73 -100.26 53.16
C LYS A 370 13.21 -101.40 54.06
N ARG A 371 12.13 -102.09 53.70
CA ARG A 371 11.65 -103.27 54.46
C ARG A 371 12.58 -104.48 54.37
N GLU A 372 13.42 -104.55 53.32
CA GLU A 372 14.50 -105.55 53.21
C GLU A 372 15.80 -105.11 53.90
N VAL A 373 15.96 -103.80 54.17
CA VAL A 373 17.07 -103.24 54.95
C VAL A 373 16.78 -103.21 56.45
N ASP A 374 15.51 -103.17 56.87
CA ASP A 374 15.11 -103.18 58.28
C ASP A 374 15.45 -104.52 59.00
N VAL A 375 15.65 -105.61 58.25
CA VAL A 375 16.21 -106.88 58.77
C VAL A 375 17.73 -106.77 59.02
N LYS A 376 18.41 -105.82 58.37
CA LYS A 376 19.84 -105.51 58.58
C LYS A 376 20.08 -104.30 59.51
N ALA A 377 19.05 -103.48 59.78
CA ALA A 377 19.15 -102.28 60.62
C ALA A 377 19.09 -102.55 62.14
N ALA A 378 18.73 -103.75 62.57
CA ALA A 378 18.87 -104.16 63.97
C ALA A 378 20.34 -104.13 64.46
N ALA A 379 21.32 -104.11 63.54
CA ALA A 379 22.74 -103.94 63.85
C ALA A 379 23.22 -102.47 63.86
N TYR A 380 22.39 -101.49 63.50
CA TYR A 380 22.75 -100.05 63.45
C TYR A 380 22.17 -99.24 64.64
N LEU A 381 21.40 -99.87 65.52
CA LEU A 381 20.74 -99.26 66.68
C LEU A 381 21.67 -98.78 67.82
N GLU A 382 22.99 -98.76 67.63
CA GLU A 382 23.94 -98.08 68.54
C GLU A 382 24.28 -96.63 68.13
N GLU A 383 23.95 -96.19 66.90
CA GLU A 383 24.30 -94.84 66.39
C GLU A 383 23.18 -93.78 66.58
N GLU A 384 22.04 -94.13 67.19
CA GLU A 384 20.82 -93.28 67.28
C GLU A 384 20.77 -92.29 68.47
N GLY A 385 21.89 -92.00 69.14
CA GLY A 385 21.93 -91.03 70.25
C GLY A 385 21.83 -89.56 69.84
N ARG A 386 22.08 -89.20 68.57
CA ARG A 386 22.25 -87.80 68.12
C ARG A 386 21.04 -87.19 67.40
N GLY A 387 19.95 -87.93 67.24
CA GLY A 387 18.78 -87.52 66.44
C GLY A 387 17.71 -86.70 67.17
N LYS A 388 17.62 -86.79 68.50
CA LYS A 388 16.52 -86.20 69.29
C LYS A 388 16.56 -84.67 69.35
N ASP A 389 17.74 -84.05 69.27
CA ASP A 389 17.88 -82.59 69.36
C ASP A 389 17.45 -81.87 68.07
N LYS A 390 17.60 -82.52 66.91
CA LYS A 390 17.22 -81.92 65.62
C LYS A 390 15.71 -81.92 65.40
N ALA A 391 14.98 -82.89 65.94
CA ALA A 391 13.53 -82.98 65.83
C ALA A 391 12.79 -81.83 66.56
N GLY A 392 13.32 -81.36 67.71
CA GLY A 392 12.77 -80.21 68.44
C GLY A 392 12.94 -78.89 67.68
N VAL A 393 14.09 -78.69 67.03
CA VAL A 393 14.37 -77.47 66.24
C VAL A 393 13.45 -77.38 65.02
N TYR A 394 13.13 -78.50 64.38
CA TYR A 394 12.20 -78.52 63.24
C TYR A 394 10.75 -78.19 63.61
N ALA A 395 10.30 -78.48 64.84
CA ALA A 395 8.96 -78.13 65.30
C ALA A 395 8.82 -76.62 65.50
N LEU A 396 9.81 -75.98 66.13
CA LEU A 396 9.84 -74.53 66.33
C LEU A 396 9.91 -73.77 65.00
N LEU A 397 10.74 -74.24 64.06
CA LEU A 397 10.82 -73.66 62.72
C LEU A 397 9.50 -73.75 61.94
N ARG A 398 8.67 -74.78 62.17
CA ARG A 398 7.36 -74.89 61.53
C ARG A 398 6.34 -73.90 62.08
N GLU A 399 6.36 -73.65 63.38
CA GLU A 399 5.50 -72.64 64.01
C GLU A 399 5.91 -71.22 63.58
N GLU A 400 7.21 -70.94 63.49
CA GLU A 400 7.73 -69.68 62.94
C GLU A 400 7.30 -69.46 61.49
N VAL A 401 7.38 -70.50 60.64
CA VAL A 401 6.92 -70.40 59.25
C VAL A 401 5.43 -70.13 59.16
N ALA A 402 4.61 -70.78 60.01
CA ALA A 402 3.16 -70.55 60.03
C ALA A 402 2.79 -69.11 60.45
N LEU A 403 3.52 -68.55 61.44
CA LEU A 403 3.33 -67.16 61.85
C LEU A 403 3.74 -66.18 60.75
N LEU A 404 4.88 -66.41 60.09
CA LEU A 404 5.36 -65.59 58.99
C LEU A 404 4.42 -65.65 57.77
N GLU A 405 3.79 -66.79 57.51
CA GLU A 405 2.77 -66.94 56.46
C GLU A 405 1.49 -66.14 56.77
N ALA A 406 1.06 -66.13 58.03
CA ALA A 406 -0.08 -65.33 58.47
C ALA A 406 0.22 -63.82 58.38
N GLU A 407 1.41 -63.38 58.79
CA GLU A 407 1.87 -61.99 58.64
C GLU A 407 1.96 -61.58 57.17
N LEU A 408 2.47 -62.45 56.29
CA LEU A 408 2.50 -62.22 54.85
C LEU A 408 1.08 -62.07 54.25
N ALA A 409 0.10 -62.84 54.74
CA ALA A 409 -1.28 -62.72 54.30
C ALA A 409 -1.90 -61.38 54.74
N ALA A 410 -1.66 -60.95 55.98
CA ALA A 410 -2.10 -59.66 56.49
C ALA A 410 -1.48 -58.49 55.71
N LEU A 411 -0.17 -58.52 55.46
CA LEU A 411 0.54 -57.51 54.68
C LEU A 411 0.07 -57.44 53.23
N LYS A 412 -0.32 -58.57 52.62
CA LYS A 412 -0.91 -58.60 51.28
C LYS A 412 -2.28 -57.94 51.25
N GLU A 413 -3.11 -58.14 52.27
CA GLU A 413 -4.42 -57.52 52.34
C GLU A 413 -4.32 -56.01 52.60
N GLU A 414 -3.41 -55.58 53.47
CA GLU A 414 -3.06 -54.16 53.62
C GLU A 414 -2.56 -53.56 52.30
N GLY A 415 -1.75 -54.30 51.53
CA GLY A 415 -1.30 -53.88 50.21
C GLY A 415 -2.45 -53.67 49.23
N ARG A 416 -3.47 -54.52 49.26
CA ARG A 416 -4.68 -54.36 48.44
C ARG A 416 -5.51 -53.15 48.86
N GLN A 417 -5.66 -52.93 50.17
CA GLN A 417 -6.39 -51.78 50.72
C GLN A 417 -5.69 -50.46 50.36
N ARG A 418 -4.36 -50.39 50.54
CA ARG A 418 -3.53 -49.25 50.10
C ARG A 418 -3.61 -49.03 48.60
N GLY A 419 -3.64 -50.11 47.80
CA GLY A 419 -3.80 -50.04 46.35
C GLY A 419 -5.14 -49.42 45.90
N ARG A 420 -6.25 -49.77 46.58
CA ARG A 420 -7.57 -49.15 46.33
C ARG A 420 -7.57 -47.67 46.68
N LEU A 421 -7.04 -47.31 47.85
CA LEU A 421 -6.92 -45.91 48.27
C LEU A 421 -6.08 -45.07 47.29
N LEU A 422 -4.96 -45.62 46.80
CA LEU A 422 -4.12 -44.94 45.81
C LEU A 422 -4.84 -44.74 44.48
N ALA A 423 -5.65 -45.71 44.03
CA ALA A 423 -6.46 -45.58 42.83
C ALA A 423 -7.55 -44.50 42.98
N ASP A 424 -8.21 -44.45 44.14
CA ASP A 424 -9.22 -43.42 44.43
C ASP A 424 -8.60 -42.02 44.51
N ILE A 425 -7.45 -41.88 45.17
CA ILE A 425 -6.69 -40.62 45.25
C ILE A 425 -6.20 -40.20 43.85
N ALA A 426 -5.73 -41.13 43.02
CA ALA A 426 -5.35 -40.85 41.64
C ALA A 426 -6.56 -40.37 40.81
N GLY A 427 -7.72 -41.02 40.96
CA GLY A 427 -8.97 -40.61 40.31
C GLY A 427 -9.43 -39.22 40.76
N GLN A 428 -9.32 -38.88 42.04
CA GLN A 428 -9.61 -37.55 42.57
C GLN A 428 -8.63 -36.50 42.02
N ARG A 429 -7.33 -36.82 41.98
CA ARG A 429 -6.30 -35.95 41.39
C ARG A 429 -6.57 -35.67 39.92
N ASP A 430 -6.96 -36.68 39.15
CA ASP A 430 -7.21 -36.52 37.71
C ASP A 430 -8.49 -35.71 37.45
N ARG A 431 -9.53 -35.87 38.27
CA ARG A 431 -10.74 -35.02 38.22
C ARG A 431 -10.40 -33.57 38.58
N ALA A 432 -9.63 -33.34 39.63
CA ALA A 432 -9.18 -32.01 40.03
C ALA A 432 -8.29 -31.37 38.94
N ALA A 433 -7.38 -32.13 38.32
CA ALA A 433 -6.55 -31.67 37.22
C ALA A 433 -7.38 -31.25 36.00
N ARG A 434 -8.42 -32.02 35.64
CA ARG A 434 -9.36 -31.67 34.56
C ARG A 434 -10.16 -30.41 34.89
N GLN A 435 -10.66 -30.28 36.12
CA GLN A 435 -11.37 -29.08 36.56
C GLN A 435 -10.46 -27.84 36.53
N VAL A 436 -9.22 -27.95 37.01
CA VAL A 436 -8.22 -26.86 36.94
C VAL A 436 -7.90 -26.50 35.49
N ALA A 437 -7.73 -27.48 34.60
CA ALA A 437 -7.50 -27.24 33.17
C ALA A 437 -8.69 -26.53 32.52
N GLN A 438 -9.92 -26.94 32.83
CA GLN A 438 -11.14 -26.31 32.33
C GLN A 438 -11.30 -24.87 32.84
N GLN A 439 -11.04 -24.61 34.13
CA GLN A 439 -11.11 -23.26 34.69
C GLN A 439 -10.00 -22.36 34.13
N ARG A 440 -8.79 -22.90 33.90
CA ARG A 440 -7.70 -22.19 33.23
C ARG A 440 -8.04 -21.84 31.78
N ALA A 441 -8.69 -22.75 31.05
CA ALA A 441 -9.17 -22.47 29.70
C ALA A 441 -10.21 -21.33 29.71
N LYS A 442 -11.22 -21.42 30.59
CA LYS A 442 -12.22 -20.34 30.76
C LYS A 442 -11.59 -19.00 31.16
N ALA A 443 -10.59 -19.01 32.03
CA ALA A 443 -9.87 -17.79 32.43
C ALA A 443 -9.06 -17.20 31.26
N ARG A 444 -8.45 -18.04 30.42
CA ARG A 444 -7.77 -17.61 29.19
C ARG A 444 -8.74 -17.00 28.18
N ASP A 445 -9.89 -17.64 27.97
CA ASP A 445 -10.92 -17.14 27.06
C ASP A 445 -11.52 -15.81 27.56
N ALA A 446 -11.78 -15.71 28.87
CA ALA A 446 -12.24 -14.47 29.49
C ALA A 446 -11.19 -13.35 29.40
N ALA A 447 -9.91 -13.66 29.60
CA ALA A 447 -8.82 -12.70 29.44
C ALA A 447 -8.66 -12.26 27.97
N ALA A 448 -8.83 -13.17 27.01
CA ALA A 448 -8.82 -12.84 25.58
C ALA A 448 -10.00 -11.92 25.21
N ALA A 449 -11.21 -12.22 25.70
CA ALA A 449 -12.39 -11.38 25.49
C ALA A 449 -12.23 -9.99 26.13
N ALA A 450 -11.64 -9.91 27.33
CA ALA A 450 -11.33 -8.63 27.99
C ALA A 450 -10.33 -7.80 27.18
N ARG A 451 -9.32 -8.43 26.57
CA ARG A 451 -8.35 -7.76 25.68
C ARG A 451 -9.00 -7.19 24.42
N VAL A 452 -9.91 -7.96 23.79
CA VAL A 452 -10.66 -7.47 22.61
C VAL A 452 -11.52 -6.26 22.98
N ARG A 453 -12.23 -6.32 24.13
CA ARG A 453 -13.02 -5.19 24.61
C ARG A 453 -12.17 -3.96 24.97
N ALA A 454 -10.97 -4.17 25.52
CA ALA A 454 -10.05 -3.07 25.81
C ALA A 454 -9.59 -2.37 24.52
N ARG A 455 -9.26 -3.12 23.46
CA ARG A 455 -8.95 -2.56 22.14
C ARG A 455 -10.10 -1.76 21.56
N GLN A 456 -11.31 -2.32 21.57
CA GLN A 456 -12.51 -1.61 21.10
C GLN A 456 -12.76 -0.30 21.88
N ALA A 457 -12.44 -0.28 23.19
CA ALA A 457 -12.54 0.93 24.00
C ALA A 457 -11.46 1.97 23.66
N GLU A 458 -10.24 1.55 23.32
CA GLU A 458 -9.18 2.43 22.84
C GLU A 458 -9.50 3.01 21.46
N ASP A 459 -9.97 2.19 20.53
CA ASP A 459 -10.41 2.63 19.20
C ASP A 459 -11.56 3.65 19.32
N ALA A 460 -12.55 3.37 20.16
CA ALA A 460 -13.65 4.29 20.43
C ALA A 460 -13.19 5.61 21.09
N ARG A 461 -12.13 5.56 21.93
CA ARG A 461 -11.52 6.77 22.51
C ARG A 461 -10.78 7.59 21.46
N ALA A 462 -10.07 6.95 20.54
CA ALA A 462 -9.39 7.62 19.43
C ALA A 462 -10.39 8.33 18.52
N VAL A 463 -11.46 7.63 18.10
CA VAL A 463 -12.55 8.22 17.30
C VAL A 463 -13.19 9.40 18.03
N ARG A 464 -13.42 9.29 19.35
CA ARG A 464 -13.96 10.40 20.15
C ARG A 464 -13.00 11.60 20.21
N ALA A 465 -11.70 11.37 20.30
CA ALA A 465 -10.69 12.43 20.29
C ALA A 465 -10.64 13.15 18.94
N ASP A 466 -10.72 12.41 17.84
CA ASP A 466 -10.77 12.97 16.48
C ASP A 466 -12.03 13.79 16.24
N VAL A 467 -13.20 13.29 16.65
CA VAL A 467 -14.45 14.05 16.59
C VAL A 467 -14.37 15.32 17.44
N ALA A 468 -13.80 15.25 18.64
CA ALA A 468 -13.61 16.43 19.49
C ALA A 468 -12.61 17.44 18.92
N ARG A 469 -11.59 16.98 18.17
CA ARG A 469 -10.68 17.87 17.43
C ARG A 469 -11.42 18.54 16.27
N ARG A 470 -12.16 17.78 15.46
CA ARG A 470 -12.97 18.31 14.36
C ARG A 470 -14.00 19.33 14.85
N SER A 471 -14.71 19.07 15.96
CA SER A 471 -15.64 20.04 16.55
C SER A 471 -14.96 21.34 16.95
N ARG A 472 -13.78 21.28 17.57
CA ARG A 472 -13.00 22.48 17.92
C ARG A 472 -12.53 23.26 16.69
N ASP A 473 -12.15 22.55 15.62
CA ASP A 473 -11.77 23.20 14.38
C ASP A 473 -13.00 23.84 13.68
N PHE A 474 -14.18 23.22 13.76
CA PHE A 474 -15.44 23.83 13.32
C PHE A 474 -15.85 25.05 14.16
N GLU A 475 -15.64 25.03 15.47
CA GLU A 475 -15.87 26.20 16.34
C GLU A 475 -14.98 27.37 15.94
N LYS A 476 -13.68 27.13 15.70
CA LYS A 476 -12.75 28.17 15.21
C LYS A 476 -13.17 28.72 13.84
N LEU A 477 -13.57 27.85 12.92
CA LEU A 477 -14.05 28.28 11.61
C LEU A 477 -15.33 29.11 11.73
N TYR A 478 -16.25 28.71 12.61
CA TYR A 478 -17.47 29.46 12.89
C TYR A 478 -17.15 30.85 13.47
N ASP A 479 -16.21 30.95 14.41
CA ASP A 479 -15.76 32.22 14.98
C ASP A 479 -15.08 33.11 13.93
N LEU A 480 -14.28 32.52 13.03
CA LEU A 480 -13.69 33.25 11.91
C LEU A 480 -14.76 33.83 10.99
N VAL A 481 -15.73 33.01 10.57
CA VAL A 481 -16.85 33.44 9.70
C VAL A 481 -17.70 34.50 10.41
N ARG A 482 -17.95 34.34 11.71
CA ARG A 482 -18.67 35.33 12.53
C ARG A 482 -17.91 36.65 12.58
N ASN A 483 -16.60 36.63 12.77
CA ASN A 483 -15.75 37.81 12.79
C ASN A 483 -15.72 38.50 11.42
N GLN A 484 -15.60 37.74 10.34
CA GLN A 484 -15.69 38.26 8.97
C GLN A 484 -17.05 38.89 8.69
N ARG A 485 -18.15 38.21 9.05
CA ARG A 485 -19.52 38.74 8.92
C ARG A 485 -19.68 40.05 9.68
N ASN A 486 -19.19 40.13 10.92
CA ASN A 486 -19.24 41.36 11.73
C ASN A 486 -18.41 42.49 11.09
N LYS A 487 -17.26 42.16 10.49
CA LYS A 487 -16.41 43.12 9.76
C LYS A 487 -17.11 43.65 8.51
N PHE A 488 -17.74 42.79 7.73
CA PHE A 488 -18.56 43.19 6.58
C PHE A 488 -19.79 44.00 6.99
N ALA A 489 -20.46 43.62 8.08
CA ALA A 489 -21.59 44.40 8.61
C ALA A 489 -21.15 45.81 9.05
N ALA A 490 -19.97 45.95 9.69
CA ALA A 490 -19.41 47.24 10.05
C ALA A 490 -19.04 48.08 8.81
N LEU A 491 -18.45 47.47 7.78
CA LEU A 491 -18.14 48.14 6.51
C LEU A 491 -19.42 48.59 5.78
N ILE A 492 -20.47 47.76 5.77
CA ILE A 492 -21.77 48.10 5.18
C ILE A 492 -22.40 49.28 5.93
N ALA A 493 -22.35 49.27 7.27
CA ALA A 493 -22.85 50.37 8.09
C ALA A 493 -22.07 51.67 7.83
N ALA A 494 -20.74 51.62 7.80
CA ALA A 494 -19.88 52.76 7.49
C ALA A 494 -20.12 53.32 6.08
N ALA A 495 -20.25 52.43 5.08
CA ALA A 495 -20.58 52.83 3.70
C ALA A 495 -21.98 53.44 3.61
N GLY A 496 -22.95 52.91 4.35
CA GLY A 496 -24.30 53.47 4.47
C GLY A 496 -24.30 54.86 5.08
N GLN A 497 -23.49 55.07 6.13
CA GLN A 497 -23.34 56.36 6.80
C GLN A 497 -22.65 57.40 5.90
N ALA A 498 -21.57 57.02 5.21
CA ALA A 498 -20.91 57.87 4.22
C ALA A 498 -21.84 58.24 3.04
N ARG A 499 -22.69 57.29 2.60
CA ARG A 499 -23.71 57.55 1.57
C ARG A 499 -24.77 58.54 2.07
N ALA A 500 -25.22 58.42 3.32
CA ALA A 500 -26.18 59.35 3.92
C ALA A 500 -25.58 60.76 4.03
N GLU A 501 -24.35 60.88 4.53
CA GLU A 501 -23.63 62.17 4.59
C GLU A 501 -23.44 62.81 3.21
N ALA A 502 -23.09 62.02 2.19
CA ALA A 502 -22.97 62.51 0.82
C ALA A 502 -24.32 62.96 0.25
N ALA A 503 -25.40 62.25 0.55
CA ALA A 503 -26.75 62.62 0.15
C ALA A 503 -27.22 63.92 0.83
N ASP A 504 -26.90 64.11 2.10
CA ASP A 504 -27.22 65.34 2.83
C ASP A 504 -26.37 66.53 2.34
N ARG A 505 -25.09 66.32 2.00
CA ARG A 505 -24.27 67.33 1.30
C ARG A 505 -24.87 67.72 -0.05
N LEU A 506 -25.31 66.74 -0.84
CA LEU A 506 -25.98 67.00 -2.11
C LEU A 506 -27.30 67.77 -1.93
N ARG A 507 -28.06 67.49 -0.86
CA ARG A 507 -29.27 68.26 -0.52
C ARG A 507 -28.95 69.69 -0.11
N LEU A 508 -27.90 69.90 0.69
CA LEU A 508 -27.43 71.24 1.06
C LEU A 508 -26.99 72.04 -0.17
N LEU A 509 -26.19 71.44 -1.06
CA LEU A 509 -25.77 72.07 -2.31
C LEU A 509 -26.96 72.36 -3.25
N ALA A 510 -27.94 71.46 -3.32
CA ALA A 510 -29.16 71.69 -4.10
C ALA A 510 -30.00 72.83 -3.50
N ALA A 511 -30.08 72.92 -2.17
CA ALA A 511 -30.75 74.02 -1.49
C ALA A 511 -30.01 75.35 -1.74
N GLU A 512 -28.68 75.38 -1.63
CA GLU A 512 -27.86 76.55 -1.97
C GLU A 512 -28.03 76.96 -3.43
N GLY A 513 -28.01 76.01 -4.37
CA GLY A 513 -28.31 76.26 -5.78
C GLY A 513 -29.70 76.86 -5.99
N GLY A 514 -30.70 76.37 -5.24
CA GLY A 514 -32.05 76.94 -5.21
C GLY A 514 -32.09 78.37 -4.66
N VAL A 515 -31.34 78.66 -3.58
CA VAL A 515 -31.22 80.01 -3.02
C VAL A 515 -30.54 80.95 -4.00
N LEU A 516 -29.45 80.53 -4.64
CA LEU A 516 -28.72 81.33 -5.63
C LEU A 516 -29.58 81.59 -6.87
N ALA A 517 -30.31 80.59 -7.37
CA ALA A 517 -31.26 80.75 -8.46
C ALA A 517 -32.41 81.70 -8.07
N GLY A 518 -32.93 81.58 -6.84
CA GLY A 518 -33.93 82.49 -6.29
C GLY A 518 -33.44 83.93 -6.17
N GLN A 519 -32.18 84.14 -5.74
CA GLN A 519 -31.55 85.45 -5.67
C GLN A 519 -31.28 86.04 -7.07
N ALA A 520 -30.88 85.22 -8.03
CA ALA A 520 -30.73 85.62 -9.43
C ALA A 520 -32.07 86.02 -10.05
N ALA A 521 -33.13 85.24 -9.80
CA ALA A 521 -34.49 85.55 -10.22
C ALA A 521 -35.04 86.81 -9.53
N ALA A 522 -34.76 87.02 -8.25
CA ALA A 522 -35.16 88.23 -7.52
C ALA A 522 -34.43 89.48 -8.05
N LYS A 523 -33.12 89.40 -8.34
CA LYS A 523 -32.36 90.48 -8.98
C LYS A 523 -32.84 90.76 -10.40
N ALA A 524 -33.15 89.73 -11.19
CA ALA A 524 -33.76 89.87 -12.51
C ALA A 524 -35.16 90.49 -12.45
N GLY A 525 -35.96 90.13 -11.44
CA GLY A 525 -37.27 90.71 -11.17
C GLY A 525 -37.20 92.17 -10.73
N LEU A 526 -36.20 92.56 -9.96
CA LEU A 526 -35.95 93.97 -9.59
C LEU A 526 -35.47 94.80 -10.79
N LEU A 527 -34.64 94.23 -11.66
CA LEU A 527 -34.22 94.85 -12.94
C LEU A 527 -35.39 95.00 -13.91
N ALA A 528 -36.31 94.02 -13.96
CA ALA A 528 -37.53 94.10 -14.77
C ALA A 528 -38.54 95.11 -14.21
N LYS A 529 -38.65 95.22 -12.87
CA LYS A 529 -39.50 96.23 -12.18
C LYS A 529 -38.94 97.65 -12.29
N ALA A 530 -37.62 97.82 -12.37
CA ALA A 530 -36.99 99.13 -12.57
C ALA A 530 -37.22 99.70 -14.00
N ARG A 531 -37.60 98.85 -14.96
CA ARG A 531 -37.83 99.26 -16.35
C ARG A 531 -39.26 99.68 -16.67
N LEU A 532 -40.22 99.47 -15.77
CA LEU A 532 -41.64 99.69 -16.06
C LEU A 532 -42.42 100.26 -14.88
N SER A 533 -42.78 101.53 -14.99
CA SER A 533 -43.91 102.21 -14.33
C SER A 533 -44.38 103.34 -15.25
N PRO A 534 -45.68 103.70 -15.40
CA PRO A 534 -46.94 103.19 -14.84
C PRO A 534 -47.96 102.81 -15.96
N PRO A 535 -49.30 102.79 -15.77
CA PRO A 535 -50.13 101.79 -15.08
C PRO A 535 -51.17 101.14 -16.03
N LEU A 536 -50.94 99.90 -16.47
CA LEU A 536 -51.96 99.06 -17.14
C LEU A 536 -51.99 97.59 -16.63
N PHE A 537 -51.07 97.24 -15.72
CA PHE A 537 -50.77 95.86 -15.32
C PHE A 537 -51.84 95.18 -14.45
N ALA A 538 -52.71 95.94 -13.76
CA ALA A 538 -53.65 95.35 -12.82
C ALA A 538 -54.76 94.50 -13.49
N LYS A 539 -55.11 94.78 -14.75
CA LYS A 539 -56.10 93.99 -15.51
C LYS A 539 -55.48 92.79 -16.23
N GLN A 540 -54.24 92.89 -16.71
CA GLN A 540 -53.56 91.79 -17.40
C GLN A 540 -53.05 90.71 -16.42
N ALA A 541 -52.67 91.10 -15.19
CA ALA A 541 -52.22 90.15 -14.16
C ALA A 541 -53.31 89.17 -13.70
N ARG A 542 -54.59 89.60 -13.67
CA ARG A 542 -55.72 88.70 -13.35
C ARG A 542 -56.03 87.72 -14.48
N ALA A 543 -55.99 88.17 -15.74
CA ALA A 543 -56.23 87.31 -16.91
C ALA A 543 -55.09 86.33 -17.20
N ALA A 544 -53.85 86.67 -16.83
CA ALA A 544 -52.69 85.76 -16.91
C ALA A 544 -52.71 84.72 -15.78
N ALA A 545 -53.19 85.08 -14.58
CA ALA A 545 -53.30 84.16 -13.45
C ALA A 545 -54.39 83.07 -13.66
N GLU A 546 -55.49 83.39 -14.34
CA GLU A 546 -56.52 82.40 -14.67
C GLU A 546 -56.10 81.46 -15.81
N ARG A 547 -55.38 81.97 -16.82
CA ARG A 547 -54.76 81.14 -17.87
C ARG A 547 -53.69 80.20 -17.32
N GLY A 548 -52.81 80.70 -16.44
CA GLY A 548 -51.79 79.89 -15.77
C GLY A 548 -52.39 78.80 -14.87
N ARG A 549 -53.55 79.02 -14.24
CA ARG A 549 -54.27 77.95 -13.52
C ARG A 549 -54.87 76.89 -14.44
N GLY A 550 -55.33 77.29 -15.63
CA GLY A 550 -55.80 76.36 -16.67
C GLY A 550 -54.67 75.48 -17.19
N GLU A 551 -53.54 76.10 -17.54
CA GLU A 551 -52.31 75.42 -17.99
C GLU A 551 -51.77 74.46 -16.92
N LEU A 552 -51.67 74.91 -15.66
CA LEU A 552 -51.23 74.05 -14.55
C LEU A 552 -52.19 72.87 -14.30
N ARG A 553 -53.50 73.04 -14.52
CA ARG A 553 -54.48 71.93 -14.41
C ARG A 553 -54.31 70.93 -15.56
N THR A 554 -54.08 71.41 -16.77
CA THR A 554 -53.80 70.53 -17.92
C THR A 554 -52.45 69.82 -17.77
N GLU A 555 -51.44 70.49 -17.24
CA GLU A 555 -50.14 69.90 -16.92
C GLU A 555 -50.26 68.88 -15.78
N LEU A 556 -51.02 69.17 -14.71
CA LEU A 556 -51.31 68.21 -13.64
C LEU A 556 -52.06 66.98 -14.17
N HIS A 557 -53.02 67.16 -15.07
CA HIS A 557 -53.73 66.05 -15.69
C HIS A 557 -52.82 65.22 -16.61
N SER A 558 -51.97 65.89 -17.39
CA SER A 558 -50.94 65.28 -18.25
C SER A 558 -49.91 64.49 -17.42
N LEU A 559 -49.34 65.10 -16.39
CA LEU A 559 -48.42 64.45 -15.44
C LEU A 559 -49.10 63.31 -14.70
N GLY A 560 -50.37 63.46 -14.32
CA GLY A 560 -51.17 62.40 -13.70
C GLY A 560 -51.46 61.23 -14.66
N ALA A 561 -51.63 61.50 -15.96
CA ALA A 561 -51.74 60.47 -16.98
C ALA A 561 -50.39 59.77 -17.22
N ALA A 562 -49.29 60.53 -17.31
CA ALA A 562 -47.94 60.00 -17.45
C ALA A 562 -47.51 59.17 -16.23
N PHE A 563 -47.89 59.57 -15.02
CA PHE A 563 -47.65 58.82 -13.80
C PHE A 563 -48.42 57.51 -13.77
N ARG A 564 -49.70 57.52 -14.19
CA ARG A 564 -50.50 56.30 -14.32
C ARG A 564 -49.92 55.34 -15.36
N ALA A 565 -49.54 55.84 -16.54
CA ALA A 565 -48.88 55.04 -17.56
C ALA A 565 -47.54 54.44 -17.09
N ARG A 566 -46.71 55.22 -16.38
CA ARG A 566 -45.48 54.70 -15.77
C ARG A 566 -45.76 53.67 -14.69
N ARG A 567 -46.82 53.83 -13.90
CA ARG A 567 -47.21 52.88 -12.86
C ARG A 567 -47.75 51.56 -13.45
N GLU A 568 -48.50 51.64 -14.55
CA GLU A 568 -48.92 50.46 -15.33
C GLU A 568 -47.70 49.76 -15.94
N ALA A 569 -46.78 50.49 -16.57
CA ALA A 569 -45.54 49.92 -17.10
C ALA A 569 -44.65 49.27 -16.00
N LEU A 570 -44.62 49.84 -14.80
CA LEU A 570 -43.97 49.22 -13.64
C LEU A 570 -44.69 47.95 -13.16
N GLY A 571 -46.03 47.92 -13.23
CA GLY A 571 -46.83 46.73 -12.97
C GLY A 571 -46.54 45.62 -13.98
N ASP A 572 -46.53 45.95 -15.27
CA ASP A 572 -46.19 45.02 -16.35
C ASP A 572 -44.76 44.49 -16.20
N ALA A 573 -43.79 45.37 -15.90
CA ALA A 573 -42.41 44.98 -15.61
C ALA A 573 -42.32 44.06 -14.38
N ALA A 574 -43.08 44.32 -13.31
CA ALA A 574 -43.11 43.45 -12.13
C ALA A 574 -43.69 42.05 -12.45
N THR A 575 -44.73 41.97 -13.29
CA THR A 575 -45.25 40.67 -13.74
C THR A 575 -44.27 39.94 -14.64
N ALA A 576 -43.55 40.64 -15.52
CA ALA A 576 -42.50 40.07 -16.36
C ALA A 576 -41.32 39.55 -15.53
N ILE A 577 -40.89 40.30 -14.50
CA ILE A 577 -39.87 39.86 -13.54
C ILE A 577 -40.35 38.59 -12.81
N GLY A 578 -41.62 38.54 -12.40
CA GLY A 578 -42.20 37.35 -11.79
C GLY A 578 -42.15 36.12 -12.69
N ARG A 579 -42.49 36.25 -13.97
CA ARG A 579 -42.42 35.17 -14.97
C ARG A 579 -40.97 34.72 -15.22
N LEU A 580 -40.06 35.66 -15.41
CA LEU A 580 -38.64 35.37 -15.59
C LEU A 580 -38.05 34.67 -14.35
N ALA A 581 -38.45 35.07 -13.15
CA ALA A 581 -38.03 34.40 -11.92
C ALA A 581 -38.53 32.95 -11.84
N THR A 582 -39.76 32.67 -12.30
CA THR A 582 -40.26 31.28 -12.37
C THR A 582 -39.54 30.46 -13.43
N ASP A 583 -39.23 31.05 -14.59
CA ASP A 583 -38.50 30.37 -15.65
C ASP A 583 -37.04 30.07 -15.25
N VAL A 584 -36.38 31.01 -14.57
CA VAL A 584 -35.05 30.81 -13.99
C VAL A 584 -35.08 29.72 -12.92
N GLY A 585 -36.10 29.72 -12.05
CA GLY A 585 -36.28 28.64 -11.07
C GLY A 585 -36.42 27.26 -11.72
N ARG A 586 -37.19 27.16 -12.80
CA ARG A 586 -37.36 25.93 -13.58
C ARG A 586 -36.05 25.48 -14.24
N ALA A 587 -35.31 26.42 -14.86
CA ALA A 587 -34.02 26.13 -15.47
C ALA A 587 -32.98 25.67 -14.45
N ASP A 588 -32.97 26.25 -13.25
CA ASP A 588 -32.10 25.82 -12.14
C ASP A 588 -32.45 24.41 -11.64
N GLU A 589 -33.74 24.08 -11.55
CA GLU A 589 -34.20 22.73 -11.21
C GLU A 589 -33.80 21.70 -12.26
N GLU A 590 -33.95 22.02 -13.55
CA GLU A 590 -33.52 21.18 -14.66
C GLU A 590 -32.00 20.99 -14.66
N ALA A 591 -31.22 22.05 -14.42
CA ALA A 591 -29.77 21.98 -14.32
C ALA A 591 -29.31 21.10 -13.14
N ARG A 592 -29.98 21.20 -11.98
CA ARG A 592 -29.72 20.32 -10.83
C ARG A 592 -30.10 18.87 -11.13
N ALA A 593 -31.21 18.63 -11.82
CA ALA A 593 -31.62 17.29 -12.23
C ALA A 593 -30.63 16.65 -13.20
N VAL A 594 -30.11 17.42 -14.16
CA VAL A 594 -29.06 16.96 -15.09
C VAL A 594 -27.76 16.64 -14.35
N ARG A 595 -27.33 17.49 -13.41
CA ARG A 595 -26.14 17.19 -12.59
C ARG A 595 -26.26 15.89 -11.80
N ARG A 596 -27.41 15.66 -11.14
CA ARG A 596 -27.66 14.39 -10.42
C ARG A 596 -27.63 13.19 -11.35
N ARG A 597 -28.20 13.30 -12.56
CA ARG A 597 -28.15 12.21 -13.56
C ARG A 597 -26.73 11.97 -14.05
N TYR A 598 -25.94 13.01 -14.23
CA TYR A 598 -24.53 12.89 -14.61
C TYR A 598 -23.71 12.25 -13.49
N GLU A 599 -23.86 12.68 -12.24
CA GLU A 599 -23.22 12.08 -11.06
C GLU A 599 -23.55 10.59 -10.96
N ALA A 600 -24.84 10.23 -11.06
CA ALA A 600 -25.27 8.83 -11.06
C ALA A 600 -24.68 8.02 -12.24
N ALA A 601 -24.56 8.63 -13.43
CA ALA A 601 -23.94 7.98 -14.58
C ALA A 601 -22.42 7.80 -14.39
N VAL A 602 -21.74 8.75 -13.75
CA VAL A 602 -20.32 8.65 -13.40
C VAL A 602 -20.11 7.57 -12.34
N GLU A 603 -20.95 7.50 -11.32
CA GLU A 603 -20.92 6.45 -10.30
C GLU A 603 -21.14 5.07 -10.92
N ALA A 604 -22.14 4.92 -11.78
CA ALA A 604 -22.38 3.67 -12.50
C ALA A 604 -21.19 3.29 -13.39
N ARG A 605 -20.62 4.26 -14.13
CA ARG A 605 -19.41 4.03 -14.94
C ARG A 605 -18.24 3.59 -14.07
N ASN A 606 -17.99 4.27 -12.96
CA ASN A 606 -16.87 3.95 -12.06
C ASN A 606 -17.06 2.57 -11.42
N ALA A 607 -18.27 2.22 -10.99
CA ALA A 607 -18.59 0.89 -10.49
C ALA A 607 -18.32 -0.19 -11.56
N THR A 608 -18.75 0.03 -12.81
CA THR A 608 -18.44 -0.89 -13.91
C THR A 608 -16.94 -0.95 -14.24
N GLY A 609 -16.23 0.18 -14.09
CA GLY A 609 -14.78 0.26 -14.28
C GLY A 609 -14.03 -0.58 -13.24
N LEU A 610 -14.41 -0.45 -11.97
CA LEU A 610 -13.89 -1.28 -10.88
C LEU A 610 -14.15 -2.77 -11.14
N MET A 611 -15.38 -3.15 -11.50
CA MET A 611 -15.68 -4.55 -11.84
C MET A 611 -14.87 -5.07 -13.03
N LEU A 612 -14.53 -4.24 -14.00
CA LEU A 612 -13.68 -4.65 -15.12
C LEU A 612 -12.23 -4.84 -14.71
N VAL A 613 -11.71 -4.01 -13.80
CA VAL A 613 -10.38 -4.18 -13.22
C VAL A 613 -10.34 -5.46 -12.40
N ASP A 614 -11.29 -5.66 -11.49
CA ASP A 614 -11.38 -6.88 -10.67
C ASP A 614 -11.41 -8.15 -11.53
N ARG A 615 -12.20 -8.14 -12.62
CA ARG A 615 -12.26 -9.28 -13.56
C ARG A 615 -10.99 -9.42 -14.40
N GLY A 616 -10.30 -8.32 -14.68
CA GLY A 616 -8.98 -8.33 -15.32
C GLY A 616 -7.93 -8.97 -14.41
N ASP A 617 -7.93 -8.63 -13.13
CA ASP A 617 -7.03 -9.19 -12.13
C ASP A 617 -7.32 -10.68 -11.89
N GLU A 618 -8.60 -11.06 -11.79
CA GLU A 618 -9.01 -12.47 -11.76
C GLU A 618 -8.48 -13.24 -12.98
N ALA A 619 -8.57 -12.65 -14.18
CA ALA A 619 -8.07 -13.29 -15.39
C ALA A 619 -6.54 -13.45 -15.33
N SER A 620 -5.80 -12.43 -14.90
CA SER A 620 -4.34 -12.48 -14.74
C SER A 620 -3.91 -13.58 -13.76
N VAL A 621 -4.55 -13.65 -12.59
CA VAL A 621 -4.30 -14.71 -11.60
C VAL A 621 -4.60 -16.10 -12.17
N LEU A 622 -5.68 -16.23 -12.95
CA LEU A 622 -6.01 -17.50 -13.61
C LEU A 622 -4.99 -17.89 -14.68
N PHE A 623 -4.46 -16.93 -15.45
CA PHE A 623 -3.41 -17.18 -16.43
C PHE A 623 -2.10 -17.62 -15.76
N GLU A 624 -1.68 -16.95 -14.68
CA GLU A 624 -0.50 -17.35 -13.93
C GLU A 624 -0.66 -18.75 -13.33
N ARG A 625 -1.83 -19.04 -12.76
CA ARG A 625 -2.15 -20.37 -12.24
C ARG A 625 -2.14 -21.43 -13.33
N ALA A 626 -2.70 -21.13 -14.51
CA ALA A 626 -2.66 -22.04 -15.66
C ALA A 626 -1.22 -22.28 -16.12
N HIS A 627 -0.39 -21.24 -16.19
CA HIS A 627 1.02 -21.36 -16.54
C HIS A 627 1.81 -22.19 -15.52
N ALA A 628 1.60 -21.97 -14.22
CA ALA A 628 2.22 -22.77 -13.17
C ALA A 628 1.80 -24.25 -13.27
N GLN A 629 0.51 -24.51 -13.55
CA GLN A 629 0.00 -25.86 -13.77
C GLN A 629 0.60 -26.51 -15.03
N GLU A 630 0.73 -25.77 -16.14
CA GLU A 630 1.40 -26.26 -17.35
C GLU A 630 2.87 -26.59 -17.08
N ALA A 631 3.58 -25.73 -16.35
CA ALA A 631 4.97 -25.98 -15.99
C ALA A 631 5.10 -27.25 -15.12
N ALA A 632 4.21 -27.43 -14.14
CA ALA A 632 4.14 -28.63 -13.32
C ALA A 632 3.81 -29.89 -14.15
N LEU A 633 2.88 -29.79 -15.10
CA LEU A 633 2.54 -30.89 -16.03
C LEU A 633 3.72 -31.26 -16.92
N ARG A 634 4.46 -30.26 -17.46
CA ARG A 634 5.67 -30.51 -18.26
C ARG A 634 6.76 -31.18 -17.43
N ALA A 635 7.01 -30.70 -16.21
CA ALA A 635 7.96 -31.31 -15.30
C ALA A 635 7.55 -32.76 -14.95
N GLY A 636 6.26 -32.98 -14.68
CA GLY A 636 5.69 -34.30 -14.44
C GLY A 636 5.83 -35.24 -15.65
N ALA A 637 5.60 -34.76 -16.87
CA ALA A 637 5.75 -35.53 -18.10
C ALA A 637 7.21 -35.95 -18.34
N VAL A 638 8.17 -35.05 -18.10
CA VAL A 638 9.60 -35.38 -18.16
C VAL A 638 9.97 -36.42 -17.10
N GLY A 639 9.45 -36.27 -15.88
CA GLY A 639 9.65 -37.26 -14.81
C GLY A 639 9.08 -38.63 -15.15
N LEU A 640 7.87 -38.68 -15.72
CA LEU A 640 7.24 -39.92 -16.20
C LEU A 640 8.08 -40.58 -17.30
N GLN A 641 8.54 -39.82 -18.29
CA GLN A 641 9.41 -40.34 -19.34
C GLN A 641 10.73 -40.89 -18.79
N ALA A 642 11.32 -40.25 -17.78
CA ALA A 642 12.52 -40.76 -17.13
C ALA A 642 12.26 -42.11 -16.45
N LEU A 643 11.15 -42.24 -15.71
CA LEU A 643 10.73 -43.49 -15.07
C LEU A 643 10.38 -44.58 -16.08
N GLU A 644 9.73 -44.24 -17.19
CA GLU A 644 9.44 -45.19 -18.29
C GLU A 644 10.74 -45.70 -18.92
N ASN A 645 11.72 -44.82 -19.15
CA ASN A 645 13.04 -45.21 -19.65
C ASN A 645 13.78 -46.09 -18.65
N GLU A 646 13.74 -45.78 -17.36
CA GLU A 646 14.32 -46.60 -16.30
C GLU A 646 13.65 -47.98 -16.25
N ASN A 647 12.32 -48.03 -16.30
CA ASN A 647 11.57 -49.29 -16.34
C ASN A 647 11.97 -50.12 -17.57
N ARG A 648 12.12 -49.49 -18.74
CA ARG A 648 12.58 -50.15 -19.95
C ARG A 648 14.00 -50.71 -19.80
N VAL A 649 14.92 -49.97 -19.19
CA VAL A 649 16.28 -50.45 -18.90
C VAL A 649 16.23 -51.64 -17.93
N LEU A 650 15.45 -51.56 -16.86
CA LEU A 650 15.28 -52.65 -15.90
C LEU A 650 14.69 -53.90 -16.58
N GLN A 651 13.70 -53.75 -17.47
CA GLN A 651 13.16 -54.86 -18.25
C GLN A 651 14.22 -55.50 -19.15
N LEU A 652 15.09 -54.71 -19.79
CA LEU A 652 16.21 -55.22 -20.58
C LEU A 652 17.21 -55.99 -19.71
N GLN A 653 17.55 -55.48 -18.53
CA GLN A 653 18.43 -56.14 -17.57
C GLN A 653 17.84 -57.46 -17.08
N VAL A 654 16.55 -57.48 -16.74
CA VAL A 654 15.83 -58.71 -16.38
C VAL A 654 15.92 -59.71 -17.53
N GLY A 655 15.66 -59.28 -18.77
CA GLY A 655 15.78 -60.15 -19.94
C GLY A 655 17.21 -60.65 -20.20
N GLU A 656 18.24 -59.84 -19.94
CA GLU A 656 19.65 -60.26 -19.99
C GLU A 656 19.99 -61.29 -18.92
N LEU A 657 19.53 -61.07 -17.69
CA LEU A 657 19.72 -62.00 -16.58
C LEU A 657 18.99 -63.32 -16.84
N GLU A 658 17.76 -63.29 -17.36
CA GLU A 658 17.02 -64.48 -17.76
C GLU A 658 17.76 -65.27 -18.85
N ARG A 659 18.26 -64.58 -19.89
CA ARG A 659 19.12 -65.20 -20.92
C ARG A 659 20.40 -65.77 -20.32
N GLY A 660 21.02 -65.08 -19.37
CA GLY A 660 22.22 -65.52 -18.66
C GLY A 660 21.95 -66.77 -17.81
N VAL A 661 20.83 -66.80 -17.10
CA VAL A 661 20.37 -67.99 -16.34
C VAL A 661 20.08 -69.15 -17.28
N GLU A 662 19.44 -68.90 -18.43
CA GLU A 662 19.18 -69.95 -19.41
C GLU A 662 20.49 -70.49 -20.03
N ALA A 663 21.43 -69.62 -20.39
CA ALA A 663 22.75 -70.01 -20.86
C ALA A 663 23.51 -70.82 -19.79
N ALA A 664 23.49 -70.37 -18.53
CA ALA A 664 24.07 -71.08 -17.40
C ALA A 664 23.43 -72.47 -17.22
N ARG A 665 22.10 -72.57 -17.28
CA ARG A 665 21.34 -73.83 -17.25
C ARG A 665 21.71 -74.76 -18.40
N ARG A 666 21.95 -74.23 -19.60
CA ARG A 666 22.40 -75.03 -20.76
C ARG A 666 23.87 -75.48 -20.64
N SER A 667 24.70 -74.71 -19.94
CA SER A 667 26.12 -75.04 -19.68
C SER A 667 26.34 -75.95 -18.47
N LEU A 668 25.31 -76.20 -17.66
CA LEU A 668 25.38 -77.10 -16.52
C LEU A 668 25.60 -78.54 -17.02
N PRO A 669 26.62 -79.27 -16.53
CA PRO A 669 26.81 -80.67 -16.86
C PRO A 669 25.59 -81.49 -16.41
N ASP A 670 25.24 -82.55 -17.15
CA ASP A 670 24.19 -83.49 -16.74
C ASP A 670 24.64 -84.23 -15.47
N VAL A 671 24.29 -83.67 -14.31
CA VAL A 671 24.65 -84.21 -13.00
C VAL A 671 24.11 -85.63 -12.85
N ALA A 672 22.92 -85.93 -13.39
CA ALA A 672 22.36 -87.28 -13.34
C ALA A 672 23.11 -88.25 -14.27
N GLY A 673 23.58 -87.78 -15.43
CA GLY A 673 24.47 -88.54 -16.32
C GLY A 673 25.80 -88.87 -15.66
N VAL A 674 26.46 -87.86 -15.08
CA VAL A 674 27.71 -88.04 -14.33
C VAL A 674 27.50 -88.93 -13.11
N ASP A 675 26.38 -88.82 -12.38
CA ASP A 675 26.07 -89.70 -11.26
C ASP A 675 25.84 -91.15 -11.70
N ARG A 676 25.23 -91.39 -12.88
CA ARG A 676 25.12 -92.74 -13.45
C ARG A 676 26.48 -93.29 -13.87
N GLU A 677 27.35 -92.47 -14.45
CA GLU A 677 28.72 -92.86 -14.78
C GLU A 677 29.52 -93.17 -13.52
N VAL A 678 29.44 -92.32 -12.49
CA VAL A 678 30.07 -92.53 -11.18
C VAL A 678 29.51 -93.78 -10.50
N ALA A 679 28.20 -94.01 -10.54
CA ALA A 679 27.60 -95.23 -10.02
C ALA A 679 28.04 -96.47 -10.82
N GLY A 680 28.17 -96.35 -12.14
CA GLY A 680 28.69 -97.39 -13.03
C GLY A 680 30.15 -97.73 -12.71
N ILE A 681 31.00 -96.71 -12.56
CA ILE A 681 32.41 -96.84 -12.17
C ILE A 681 32.50 -97.42 -10.75
N LYS A 682 31.69 -96.98 -9.80
CA LYS A 682 31.63 -97.55 -8.44
C LYS A 682 31.19 -99.01 -8.45
N ALA A 683 30.21 -99.38 -9.30
CA ALA A 683 29.78 -100.76 -9.45
C ALA A 683 30.82 -101.63 -10.17
N ALA A 684 31.55 -101.08 -11.14
CA ALA A 684 32.68 -101.74 -11.79
C ALA A 684 33.85 -101.91 -10.82
N LEU A 685 34.16 -100.89 -10.02
CA LEU A 685 35.13 -100.93 -8.94
C LEU A 685 34.72 -101.95 -7.89
N PHE A 686 33.45 -101.99 -7.48
CA PHE A 686 32.96 -103.00 -6.54
C PHE A 686 33.09 -104.42 -7.10
N ARG A 687 32.77 -104.63 -8.38
CA ARG A 687 32.99 -105.92 -9.05
C ARG A 687 34.48 -106.28 -9.14
N ALA A 688 35.34 -105.32 -9.46
CA ALA A 688 36.79 -105.50 -9.51
C ALA A 688 37.36 -105.79 -8.11
N SER A 689 36.92 -105.06 -7.09
CA SER A 689 37.29 -105.28 -5.69
C SER A 689 36.81 -106.63 -5.18
N ARG A 690 35.58 -107.05 -5.52
CA ARG A 690 35.07 -108.37 -5.13
C ARG A 690 35.77 -109.51 -5.89
N SER A 691 36.16 -109.28 -7.15
CA SER A 691 37.01 -110.20 -7.89
C SER A 691 38.41 -110.25 -7.29
N ALA A 692 38.97 -109.11 -6.88
CA ALA A 692 40.26 -109.01 -6.21
C ALA A 692 40.21 -109.69 -4.84
N GLU A 693 39.14 -109.51 -4.07
CA GLU A 693 38.89 -110.17 -2.78
C GLU A 693 38.68 -111.67 -2.95
N SER A 694 37.95 -112.11 -3.97
CA SER A 694 37.83 -113.54 -4.31
C SER A 694 39.16 -114.13 -4.75
N LEU A 695 40.00 -113.37 -5.47
CA LEU A 695 41.35 -113.78 -5.82
C LEU A 695 42.29 -113.72 -4.59
N SER A 696 42.08 -112.77 -3.67
CA SER A 696 42.81 -112.62 -2.41
C SER A 696 42.50 -113.77 -1.48
N LEU A 697 41.24 -114.14 -1.29
CA LEU A 697 40.83 -115.33 -0.53
C LEU A 697 41.40 -116.61 -1.14
N ARG A 698 41.46 -116.71 -2.48
CA ARG A 698 42.14 -117.82 -3.18
C ARG A 698 43.68 -117.75 -3.09
N LEU A 699 44.26 -116.60 -2.79
CA LEU A 699 45.70 -116.37 -2.59
C LEU A 699 46.10 -116.53 -1.11
N GLU A 700 45.18 -116.25 -0.20
CA GLU A 700 45.33 -116.27 1.26
C GLU A 700 45.03 -117.65 1.85
N ASP A 701 44.48 -118.59 1.05
CA ASP A 701 44.40 -120.01 1.39
C ASP A 701 45.82 -120.61 1.49
N PRO A 702 46.36 -120.88 2.70
CA PRO A 702 47.74 -121.32 2.87
C PRO A 702 47.92 -122.84 2.66
N SER A 703 46.88 -123.51 2.16
CA SER A 703 46.85 -124.96 1.93
C SER A 703 47.27 -125.36 0.50
N ASP A 704 47.51 -124.39 -0.38
CA ASP A 704 47.86 -124.62 -1.79
C ASP A 704 49.40 -124.62 -1.99
N ALA A 705 50.00 -125.80 -1.84
CA ALA A 705 51.46 -126.00 -1.84
C ALA A 705 52.16 -125.67 -3.18
N ALA A 706 51.41 -125.42 -4.25
CA ALA A 706 51.95 -125.02 -5.56
C ALA A 706 52.19 -123.51 -5.71
N ARG A 707 51.79 -122.67 -4.74
CA ARG A 707 51.86 -121.19 -4.85
C ARG A 707 52.51 -120.45 -3.67
N ALA A 708 52.98 -121.15 -2.65
CA ALA A 708 53.83 -120.55 -1.62
C ALA A 708 55.20 -120.20 -2.21
N ARG A 709 55.43 -118.92 -2.49
CA ARG A 709 56.73 -118.38 -2.89
C ARG A 709 57.30 -117.56 -1.73
N GLN A 710 58.44 -117.98 -1.19
CA GLN A 710 59.23 -117.13 -0.31
C GLN A 710 59.72 -115.92 -1.11
N LEU A 711 59.07 -114.77 -0.92
CA LEU A 711 59.45 -113.52 -1.59
C LEU A 711 60.46 -112.77 -0.73
N GLY A 712 61.71 -112.75 -1.20
CA GLY A 712 62.67 -111.68 -0.90
C GLY A 712 62.45 -110.49 -1.82
N GLY A 713 62.70 -109.29 -1.30
CA GLY A 713 62.70 -108.01 -2.04
C GLY A 713 63.39 -106.91 -1.21
N ARG A 714 64.23 -106.09 -1.86
CA ARG A 714 65.10 -105.08 -1.23
C ARG A 714 64.33 -103.77 -0.97
N LEU A 715 64.56 -103.16 0.19
CA LEU A 715 64.09 -101.80 0.51
C LEU A 715 64.76 -100.79 -0.45
N PRO A 716 64.02 -99.80 -0.97
CA PRO A 716 64.60 -98.76 -1.84
C PRO A 716 65.70 -98.01 -1.08
N ASP A 717 66.88 -97.90 -1.70
CA ASP A 717 68.04 -97.27 -1.09
C ASP A 717 67.85 -95.75 -1.00
N ARG A 718 68.48 -95.13 0.01
CA ARG A 718 68.34 -93.70 0.36
C ARG A 718 68.55 -92.77 -0.85
N GLU A 719 69.38 -93.18 -1.81
CA GLU A 719 69.68 -92.42 -3.02
C GLU A 719 68.47 -92.26 -3.94
N GLU A 720 67.60 -93.26 -4.04
CA GLU A 720 66.38 -93.20 -4.87
C GLU A 720 65.31 -92.27 -4.26
N LEU A 721 65.28 -92.18 -2.91
CA LEU A 721 64.42 -91.24 -2.19
C LEU A 721 64.94 -89.81 -2.30
N VAL A 722 66.26 -89.62 -2.23
CA VAL A 722 66.89 -88.30 -2.41
C VAL A 722 66.69 -87.78 -3.82
N ALA A 723 66.80 -88.63 -4.85
CA ALA A 723 66.53 -88.24 -6.23
C ALA A 723 65.08 -87.77 -6.42
N LYS A 724 64.11 -88.46 -5.80
CA LYS A 724 62.71 -88.00 -5.81
C LYS A 724 62.52 -86.69 -5.05
N LEU A 725 63.23 -86.49 -3.95
CA LEU A 725 63.16 -85.26 -3.17
C LEU A 725 63.70 -84.05 -3.97
N GLN A 726 64.81 -84.23 -4.67
CA GLN A 726 65.39 -83.21 -5.56
C GLN A 726 64.42 -82.84 -6.70
N THR A 727 63.78 -83.81 -7.36
CA THR A 727 62.79 -83.50 -8.41
C THR A 727 61.57 -82.73 -7.89
N LEU A 728 61.21 -82.91 -6.62
CA LEU A 728 60.11 -82.17 -6.00
C LEU A 728 60.56 -80.77 -5.56
N GLU A 729 61.80 -80.61 -5.09
CA GLU A 729 62.40 -79.32 -4.76
C GLU A 729 62.56 -78.43 -6.00
N GLU A 730 62.98 -79.00 -7.14
CA GLU A 730 63.04 -78.29 -8.43
C GLU A 730 61.66 -77.82 -8.87
N ARG A 731 60.64 -78.69 -8.79
CA ARG A 731 59.25 -78.31 -9.10
C ARG A 731 58.71 -77.22 -8.18
N LEU A 732 59.07 -77.26 -6.89
CA LEU A 732 58.72 -76.23 -5.93
C LEU A 732 59.43 -74.90 -6.25
N GLY A 733 60.69 -74.97 -6.69
CA GLY A 733 61.47 -73.82 -7.16
C GLY A 733 60.79 -73.10 -8.32
N VAL A 734 60.44 -73.84 -9.39
CA VAL A 734 59.73 -73.29 -10.56
C VAL A 734 58.41 -72.62 -10.15
N LYS A 735 57.65 -73.21 -9.22
CA LYS A 735 56.39 -72.59 -8.73
C LYS A 735 56.60 -71.35 -7.87
N ARG A 736 57.72 -71.24 -7.17
CA ARG A 736 58.09 -70.02 -6.44
C ARG A 736 58.50 -68.90 -7.39
N GLU A 737 59.23 -69.21 -8.45
CA GLU A 737 59.58 -68.26 -9.50
C GLU A 737 58.33 -67.73 -10.22
N GLU A 738 57.41 -68.60 -10.65
CA GLU A 738 56.12 -68.19 -11.24
C GLU A 738 55.29 -67.28 -10.30
N LEU A 739 55.39 -67.48 -8.98
CA LEU A 739 54.71 -66.64 -7.99
C LEU A 739 55.36 -65.27 -7.85
N LEU A 740 56.70 -65.20 -7.88
CA LEU A 740 57.45 -63.95 -7.85
C LEU A 740 57.18 -63.11 -9.10
N GLU A 741 57.15 -63.73 -10.29
CA GLU A 741 56.79 -63.05 -11.54
C GLU A 741 55.38 -62.47 -11.48
N LYS A 742 54.41 -63.26 -10.99
CA LYS A 742 53.03 -62.78 -10.81
C LYS A 742 52.93 -61.67 -9.76
N GLY A 743 53.77 -61.70 -8.73
CA GLY A 743 53.88 -60.65 -7.72
C GLY A 743 54.34 -59.33 -8.34
N LEU A 744 55.42 -59.35 -9.12
CA LEU A 744 55.95 -58.19 -9.83
C LEU A 744 54.93 -57.59 -10.81
N VAL A 745 54.25 -58.44 -11.58
CA VAL A 745 53.18 -57.99 -12.49
C VAL A 745 52.04 -57.33 -11.71
N LEU A 746 51.67 -57.86 -10.55
CA LEU A 746 50.60 -57.30 -9.73
C LEU A 746 51.00 -55.94 -9.12
N GLU A 747 52.27 -55.79 -8.71
CA GLU A 747 52.83 -54.52 -8.27
C GLU A 747 52.82 -53.47 -9.40
N GLU A 748 53.28 -53.82 -10.60
CA GLU A 748 53.24 -52.91 -11.77
C GLU A 748 51.81 -52.53 -12.16
N VAL A 749 50.88 -53.49 -12.18
CA VAL A 749 49.46 -53.22 -12.47
C VAL A 749 48.87 -52.34 -11.37
N SER A 750 49.20 -52.58 -10.10
CA SER A 750 48.71 -51.76 -9.00
C SER A 750 49.22 -50.32 -9.11
N ALA A 751 50.51 -50.11 -9.40
CA ALA A 751 51.11 -48.81 -9.60
C ALA A 751 50.45 -48.06 -10.78
N LEU A 752 50.29 -48.72 -11.93
CA LEU A 752 49.59 -48.15 -13.10
C LEU A 752 48.13 -47.79 -12.78
N THR A 753 47.42 -48.61 -11.98
CA THR A 753 46.05 -48.28 -11.59
C THR A 753 45.99 -47.09 -10.61
N GLU A 754 46.97 -46.93 -9.73
CA GLU A 754 47.05 -45.77 -8.85
C GLU A 754 47.39 -44.49 -9.62
N GLU A 755 48.32 -44.55 -10.58
CA GLU A 755 48.63 -43.43 -11.47
C GLU A 755 47.42 -43.01 -12.31
N LEU A 756 46.67 -43.97 -12.87
CA LEU A 756 45.44 -43.69 -13.61
C LEU A 756 44.34 -43.12 -12.70
N ARG A 757 44.24 -43.58 -11.44
CA ARG A 757 43.31 -42.99 -10.45
C ARG A 757 43.70 -41.56 -10.09
N ALA A 758 45.00 -41.28 -9.91
CA ALA A 758 45.51 -39.94 -9.65
C ALA A 758 45.28 -39.01 -10.85
N ALA A 759 45.51 -39.48 -12.07
CA ALA A 759 45.22 -38.74 -13.30
C ALA A 759 43.71 -38.50 -13.49
N ALA A 760 42.85 -39.46 -13.13
CA ALA A 760 41.40 -39.31 -13.13
C ALA A 760 40.92 -38.28 -12.08
N ALA A 761 41.56 -38.24 -10.90
CA ALA A 761 41.27 -37.23 -9.88
C ALA A 761 41.68 -35.82 -10.34
N ALA A 762 42.88 -35.67 -10.92
CA ALA A 762 43.36 -34.39 -11.44
C ALA A 762 42.51 -33.88 -12.63
N THR A 763 42.07 -34.78 -13.51
CA THR A 763 41.16 -34.42 -14.62
C THR A 763 39.75 -34.08 -14.14
N ARG A 764 39.29 -34.67 -13.02
CA ARG A 764 38.03 -34.29 -12.37
C ARG A 764 38.09 -32.86 -11.82
N GLU A 765 39.17 -32.47 -11.16
CA GLU A 765 39.36 -31.10 -10.69
C GLU A 765 39.41 -30.09 -11.86
N ARG A 766 40.16 -30.40 -12.92
CA ARG A 766 40.18 -29.56 -14.14
C ARG A 766 38.80 -29.44 -14.80
N ARG A 767 38.01 -30.51 -14.81
CA ARG A 767 36.63 -30.50 -15.35
C ARG A 767 35.69 -29.64 -14.49
N VAL A 768 35.85 -29.69 -13.16
CA VAL A 768 35.08 -28.84 -12.23
C VAL A 768 35.43 -27.36 -12.40
N ALA A 769 36.72 -27.03 -12.53
CA ALA A 769 37.17 -25.67 -12.83
C ALA A 769 36.60 -25.16 -14.18
N ALA A 770 36.70 -25.96 -15.24
CA ALA A 770 36.11 -25.62 -16.54
C ALA A 770 34.58 -25.45 -16.49
N SER A 771 33.89 -26.21 -15.63
CA SER A 771 32.44 -26.04 -15.40
C SER A 771 32.12 -24.73 -14.66
N HIS A 772 32.94 -24.33 -13.69
CA HIS A 772 32.79 -23.04 -13.02
C HIS A 772 33.05 -21.88 -13.98
N ASP A 773 34.10 -21.98 -14.82
CA ASP A 773 34.40 -20.99 -15.85
C ASP A 773 33.26 -20.91 -16.88
N ALA A 774 32.74 -22.04 -17.35
CA ALA A 774 31.60 -22.07 -18.26
C ALA A 774 30.34 -21.42 -17.65
N ASN A 775 30.05 -21.68 -16.36
CA ASN A 775 28.96 -21.03 -15.65
C ASN A 775 29.19 -19.53 -15.47
N ALA A 776 30.42 -19.10 -15.20
CA ALA A 776 30.78 -17.69 -15.12
C ALA A 776 30.61 -16.99 -16.48
N TYR A 777 31.04 -17.63 -17.58
CA TYR A 777 30.81 -17.13 -18.93
C TYR A 777 29.32 -17.07 -19.28
N GLN A 778 28.52 -18.06 -18.89
CA GLN A 778 27.07 -18.03 -19.08
C GLN A 778 26.41 -16.89 -18.29
N GLN A 779 26.84 -16.63 -17.05
CA GLN A 779 26.33 -15.49 -16.28
C GLN A 779 26.74 -14.15 -16.89
N ARG A 780 27.98 -14.02 -17.38
CA ARG A 780 28.41 -12.82 -18.11
C ARG A 780 27.61 -12.63 -19.39
N LEU A 781 27.40 -13.70 -20.15
CA LEU A 781 26.59 -13.69 -21.36
C LEU A 781 25.16 -13.25 -21.04
N ARG A 782 24.53 -13.80 -19.99
CA ARG A 782 23.20 -13.39 -19.53
C ARG A 782 23.14 -11.90 -19.19
N ARG A 783 24.11 -11.38 -18.43
CA ARG A 783 24.18 -9.95 -18.11
C ARG A 783 24.36 -9.08 -19.35
N THR A 784 25.18 -9.50 -20.31
CA THR A 784 25.33 -8.75 -21.57
C THR A 784 24.10 -8.87 -22.46
N THR A 785 23.39 -10.00 -22.47
CA THR A 785 22.13 -10.15 -23.20
C THR A 785 21.01 -9.35 -22.55
N GLU A 786 20.97 -9.27 -21.22
CA GLU A 786 20.04 -8.41 -20.47
C GLU A 786 20.33 -6.93 -20.75
N GLY A 787 21.61 -6.52 -20.74
CA GLY A 787 22.00 -5.14 -21.07
C GLY A 787 21.72 -4.78 -22.54
N THR A 788 21.94 -5.70 -23.48
CA THR A 788 21.58 -5.47 -24.89
C THR A 788 20.08 -5.47 -25.11
N MET A 789 19.31 -6.33 -24.44
CA MET A 789 17.84 -6.28 -24.46
C MET A 789 17.30 -5.01 -23.81
N ALA A 790 17.93 -4.51 -22.75
CA ALA A 790 17.61 -3.21 -22.15
C ALA A 790 17.87 -2.08 -23.15
N ALA A 791 19.05 -2.03 -23.79
CA ALA A 791 19.37 -1.05 -24.82
C ALA A 791 18.45 -1.14 -26.05
N ILE A 792 18.08 -2.36 -26.48
CA ILE A 792 17.11 -2.59 -27.56
C ILE A 792 15.72 -2.10 -27.13
N SER A 793 15.34 -2.31 -25.86
CA SER A 793 14.06 -1.86 -25.32
C SER A 793 13.99 -0.34 -25.15
N GLU A 794 15.07 0.31 -24.74
CA GLU A 794 15.20 1.77 -24.72
C GLU A 794 15.09 2.34 -26.14
N LEU A 795 15.81 1.76 -27.10
CA LEU A 795 15.77 2.19 -28.49
C LEU A 795 14.39 1.95 -29.13
N ALA A 796 13.72 0.86 -28.76
CA ALA A 796 12.34 0.56 -29.15
C ALA A 796 11.34 1.54 -28.51
N LEU A 797 11.56 1.95 -27.25
CA LEU A 797 10.80 3.00 -26.58
C LEU A 797 11.00 4.37 -27.23
N TYR A 798 12.23 4.73 -27.60
CA TYR A 798 12.52 5.96 -28.34
C TYR A 798 11.91 5.93 -29.76
N GLN A 799 11.99 4.80 -30.46
CA GLN A 799 11.34 4.62 -31.77
C GLN A 799 9.80 4.63 -31.66
N ALA A 800 9.23 4.01 -30.63
CA ALA A 800 7.80 4.04 -30.36
C ALA A 800 7.33 5.44 -29.96
N CYS A 801 8.07 6.17 -29.12
CA CYS A 801 7.76 7.55 -28.74
C CYS A 801 7.81 8.50 -29.95
N LEU A 802 8.80 8.37 -30.83
CA LEU A 802 8.88 9.13 -32.08
C LEU A 802 7.74 8.76 -33.05
N PHE A 803 7.40 7.47 -33.17
CA PHE A 803 6.31 7.00 -34.03
C PHE A 803 4.93 7.40 -33.50
N PHE A 804 4.66 7.25 -32.20
CA PHE A 804 3.41 7.67 -31.55
C PHE A 804 3.29 9.19 -31.47
N GLY A 805 4.39 9.92 -31.23
CA GLY A 805 4.41 11.38 -31.29
C GLY A 805 4.14 11.92 -32.71
N GLY A 806 4.72 11.27 -33.73
CA GLY A 806 4.42 11.56 -35.14
C GLY A 806 3.00 11.20 -35.53
N TRP A 807 2.50 10.04 -35.08
CA TRP A 807 1.14 9.59 -35.35
C TRP A 807 0.09 10.48 -34.67
N ALA A 808 0.28 10.85 -33.39
CA ALA A 808 -0.59 11.76 -32.65
C ALA A 808 -0.63 13.16 -33.28
N ARG A 809 0.51 13.65 -33.79
CA ARG A 809 0.56 14.92 -34.53
C ARG A 809 -0.18 14.84 -35.87
N ALA A 810 -0.07 13.71 -36.57
CA ALA A 810 -0.79 13.48 -37.82
C ALA A 810 -2.31 13.32 -37.61
N THR A 811 -2.75 12.62 -36.56
CA THR A 811 -4.18 12.54 -36.19
C THR A 811 -4.72 13.87 -35.69
N ALA A 812 -3.94 14.65 -34.93
CA ALA A 812 -4.33 16.00 -34.53
C ALA A 812 -4.49 16.92 -35.75
N LEU A 813 -3.54 16.92 -36.70
CA LEU A 813 -3.65 17.67 -37.96
C LEU A 813 -4.86 17.23 -38.79
N ARG A 814 -5.15 15.92 -38.83
CA ARG A 814 -6.34 15.38 -39.53
C ARG A 814 -7.63 15.82 -38.86
N LEU A 815 -7.72 15.75 -37.53
CA LEU A 815 -8.88 16.20 -36.75
C LEU A 815 -9.07 17.72 -36.84
N HIS A 816 -7.98 18.50 -36.89
CA HIS A 816 -8.05 19.94 -37.13
C HIS A 816 -8.54 20.25 -38.55
N GLY A 817 -8.11 19.49 -39.56
CA GLY A 817 -8.61 19.59 -40.93
C GLY A 817 -10.09 19.21 -41.05
N GLU A 818 -10.51 18.10 -40.44
CA GLU A 818 -11.92 17.66 -40.39
C GLU A 818 -12.79 18.72 -39.69
N ARG A 819 -12.31 19.29 -38.57
CA ARG A 819 -13.01 20.37 -37.87
C ARG A 819 -13.14 21.63 -38.74
N ALA A 820 -12.10 22.02 -39.47
CA ALA A 820 -12.16 23.18 -40.35
C ALA A 820 -13.17 22.96 -41.50
N ALA A 821 -13.17 21.79 -42.13
CA ALA A 821 -14.12 21.44 -43.18
C ALA A 821 -15.58 21.42 -42.68
N LEU A 822 -15.83 20.91 -41.47
CA LEU A 822 -17.16 20.93 -40.86
C LEU A 822 -17.63 22.36 -40.54
N LEU A 823 -16.72 23.23 -40.08
CA LEU A 823 -17.03 24.64 -39.83
C LEU A 823 -17.36 25.40 -41.13
N GLU A 824 -16.64 25.12 -42.23
CA GLU A 824 -16.97 25.69 -43.54
C GLU A 824 -18.32 25.19 -44.06
N LEU A 825 -18.62 23.89 -43.90
CA LEU A 825 -19.94 23.33 -44.25
C LEU A 825 -21.07 24.00 -43.47
N VAL A 826 -20.89 24.22 -42.16
CA VAL A 826 -21.89 24.92 -41.33
C VAL A 826 -22.03 26.39 -41.75
N ALA A 827 -20.93 27.07 -42.08
CA ALA A 827 -20.97 28.44 -42.56
C ALA A 827 -21.68 28.55 -43.93
N ALA A 828 -21.42 27.61 -44.84
CA ALA A 828 -22.10 27.52 -46.13
C ALA A 828 -23.60 27.21 -45.96
N ALA A 829 -23.94 26.27 -45.07
CA ALA A 829 -25.32 25.92 -44.76
C ALA A 829 -26.10 27.10 -44.17
N ARG A 830 -25.47 27.89 -43.29
CA ARG A 830 -26.07 29.13 -42.75
C ARG A 830 -26.32 30.16 -43.85
N ARG A 831 -25.37 30.39 -44.75
CA ARG A 831 -25.54 31.32 -45.88
C ARG A 831 -26.66 30.88 -46.83
N ARG A 832 -26.78 29.57 -47.09
CA ARG A 832 -27.88 29.02 -47.91
C ARG A 832 -29.23 29.19 -47.24
N LEU A 833 -29.30 28.91 -45.94
CA LEU A 833 -30.51 29.09 -45.13
C LEU A 833 -30.96 30.56 -45.10
N GLU A 834 -30.02 31.50 -44.92
CA GLU A 834 -30.27 32.95 -44.99
C GLU A 834 -30.79 33.39 -46.37
N GLY A 835 -30.37 32.71 -47.43
CA GLY A 835 -30.87 32.90 -48.80
C GLY A 835 -32.20 32.20 -49.12
N GLY A 836 -32.83 31.54 -48.14
CA GLY A 836 -34.08 30.80 -48.34
C GLY A 836 -33.94 29.49 -49.12
N LEU A 837 -32.72 29.00 -49.30
CA LEU A 837 -32.41 27.72 -49.93
C LEU A 837 -32.16 26.64 -48.85
N PRO A 838 -32.33 25.34 -49.18
CA PRO A 838 -32.08 24.29 -48.20
C PRO A 838 -30.60 24.25 -47.75
N PRO A 839 -30.35 23.96 -46.46
CA PRO A 839 -29.03 24.14 -45.85
C PRO A 839 -27.96 23.13 -46.30
N THR A 840 -28.36 21.94 -46.77
CA THR A 840 -27.45 20.90 -47.29
C THR A 840 -28.07 20.20 -48.50
N ASP A 841 -27.24 19.63 -49.38
CA ASP A 841 -27.71 18.92 -50.59
C ASP A 841 -28.58 17.70 -50.22
N ASP A 842 -28.30 17.04 -49.10
CA ASP A 842 -29.15 15.98 -48.55
C ASP A 842 -30.52 16.51 -48.12
N ALA A 843 -30.58 17.71 -47.55
CA ALA A 843 -31.83 18.36 -47.18
C ALA A 843 -32.63 18.80 -48.43
N GLU A 844 -31.97 19.14 -49.55
CA GLU A 844 -32.64 19.32 -50.85
C GLU A 844 -33.26 18.01 -51.32
N GLY A 845 -32.56 16.89 -51.15
CA GLY A 845 -33.05 15.54 -51.46
C GLY A 845 -34.26 15.14 -50.63
N GLU A 846 -34.21 15.36 -49.31
CA GLU A 846 -35.35 15.10 -48.42
C GLU A 846 -36.54 16.01 -48.71
N TRP A 847 -36.29 17.29 -49.01
CA TRP A 847 -37.35 18.22 -49.40
C TRP A 847 -38.02 17.81 -50.71
N ALA A 848 -37.23 17.43 -51.73
CA ALA A 848 -37.74 16.92 -52.99
C ALA A 848 -38.51 15.60 -52.81
N ARG A 849 -38.06 14.74 -51.88
CA ARG A 849 -38.77 13.51 -51.51
C ARG A 849 -40.11 13.82 -50.84
N LEU A 850 -40.15 14.75 -49.89
CA LEU A 850 -41.39 15.16 -49.21
C LEU A 850 -42.38 15.80 -50.19
N GLN A 851 -41.91 16.60 -51.15
CA GLN A 851 -42.77 17.13 -52.21
C GLN A 851 -43.34 16.03 -53.12
N ARG A 852 -42.54 15.02 -53.47
CA ARG A 852 -43.02 13.85 -54.22
C ARG A 852 -44.02 13.03 -53.42
N GLU A 853 -43.76 12.79 -52.13
CA GLU A 853 -44.69 12.09 -51.23
C GLU A 853 -46.02 12.86 -51.11
N ALA A 854 -45.97 14.19 -50.95
CA ALA A 854 -47.16 15.04 -50.94
C ALA A 854 -47.96 14.96 -52.25
N ALA A 855 -47.27 15.02 -53.40
CA ALA A 855 -47.91 14.87 -54.71
C ALA A 855 -48.55 13.48 -54.89
N THR A 856 -47.88 12.41 -54.42
CA THR A 856 -48.42 11.05 -54.45
C THR A 856 -49.67 10.92 -53.56
N VAL A 857 -49.66 11.55 -52.38
CA VAL A 857 -50.81 11.54 -51.46
C VAL A 857 -51.99 12.30 -52.06
N GLU A 858 -51.74 13.41 -52.73
CA GLU A 858 -52.77 14.21 -53.39
C GLU A 858 -53.35 13.48 -54.62
N GLU A 859 -52.51 12.77 -55.38
CA GLU A 859 -52.95 11.89 -56.47
C GLU A 859 -53.79 10.71 -55.96
N LEU A 860 -53.41 10.09 -54.84
CA LEU A 860 -54.18 9.02 -54.19
C LEU A 860 -55.51 9.55 -53.62
N ARG A 861 -55.53 10.76 -53.09
CA ARG A 861 -56.75 11.42 -52.62
C ARG A 861 -57.71 11.70 -53.77
N ARG A 862 -57.18 12.21 -54.89
CA ARG A 862 -57.94 12.45 -56.10
C ARG A 862 -58.47 11.15 -56.71
N ARG A 863 -57.68 10.07 -56.73
CA ARG A 863 -58.16 8.73 -57.14
C ARG A 863 -59.26 8.20 -56.23
N ARG A 864 -59.18 8.43 -54.91
CA ARG A 864 -60.26 8.07 -53.97
C ARG A 864 -61.53 8.89 -54.20
N GLU A 865 -61.40 10.17 -54.55
CA GLU A 865 -62.53 11.04 -54.90
C GLU A 865 -63.14 10.63 -56.26
N GLU A 866 -62.31 10.22 -57.24
CA GLU A 866 -62.75 9.64 -58.51
C GLU A 866 -63.40 8.26 -58.32
N GLU A 867 -62.86 7.38 -57.45
CA GLU A 867 -63.47 6.10 -57.07
C GLU A 867 -64.79 6.28 -56.30
N ALA A 868 -64.86 7.27 -55.40
CA ALA A 868 -66.09 7.65 -54.70
C ALA A 868 -67.13 8.20 -55.66
N ALA A 869 -66.72 9.02 -56.64
CA ALA A 869 -67.60 9.51 -57.71
C ALA A 869 -68.06 8.38 -58.64
N ILE A 870 -67.24 7.35 -58.90
CA ILE A 870 -67.63 6.16 -59.66
C ILE A 870 -68.59 5.28 -58.86
N LEU A 871 -68.43 5.20 -57.53
CA LEU A 871 -69.35 4.51 -56.62
C LEU A 871 -70.70 5.25 -56.47
N ASP A 872 -70.72 6.58 -56.50
CA ASP A 872 -71.96 7.38 -56.52
C ASP A 872 -72.63 7.39 -57.91
N ALA A 873 -71.86 7.37 -59.01
CA ALA A 873 -72.40 7.30 -60.37
C ALA A 873 -72.92 5.91 -60.76
N LYS A 874 -72.41 4.85 -60.13
CA LYS A 874 -73.01 3.51 -60.15
C LYS A 874 -73.95 3.38 -58.97
N GLY A 875 -75.14 3.97 -59.09
CA GLY A 875 -76.25 3.81 -58.15
C GLY A 875 -76.59 2.33 -57.89
N ALA A 876 -75.83 1.71 -57.01
CA ALA A 876 -75.97 0.34 -56.56
C ALA A 876 -76.40 0.38 -55.09
N SER A 877 -77.58 0.95 -54.86
CA SER A 877 -78.51 0.43 -53.87
C SER A 877 -78.80 -1.00 -54.29
N VAL A 878 -78.05 -1.96 -53.73
CA VAL A 878 -78.38 -3.38 -53.81
C VAL A 878 -78.98 -3.74 -52.45
N ASP A 879 -80.30 -3.65 -52.37
CA ASP A 879 -81.07 -4.24 -51.29
C ASP A 879 -80.82 -5.76 -51.31
N THR A 880 -79.94 -6.22 -50.42
CA THR A 880 -79.62 -7.64 -50.25
C THR A 880 -80.21 -8.14 -48.94
N THR A 881 -81.09 -9.12 -49.03
CA THR A 881 -81.74 -9.81 -47.89
C THR A 881 -80.90 -10.96 -47.33
N ALA A 882 -79.57 -10.93 -47.51
CA ALA A 882 -78.66 -11.95 -47.00
C ALA A 882 -78.01 -11.48 -45.69
N PRO A 883 -78.04 -12.27 -44.59
CA PRO A 883 -77.35 -11.89 -43.36
C PRO A 883 -75.84 -11.76 -43.61
N PRO A 884 -75.18 -10.69 -43.11
CA PRO A 884 -73.75 -10.49 -43.28
C PRO A 884 -72.96 -11.63 -42.64
N ARG A 885 -71.96 -12.16 -43.34
CA ARG A 885 -71.07 -13.19 -42.79
C ARG A 885 -70.41 -12.68 -41.51
N PRO A 886 -70.35 -13.48 -40.43
CA PRO A 886 -69.59 -13.14 -39.23
C PRO A 886 -68.13 -12.88 -39.59
N ARG A 887 -67.66 -11.63 -39.44
CA ARG A 887 -66.25 -11.25 -39.56
C ARG A 887 -65.50 -11.56 -38.26
N ALA A 888 -65.52 -12.82 -37.82
CA ALA A 888 -64.58 -13.42 -36.87
C ALA A 888 -65.08 -14.84 -36.54
N TYR A 889 -64.30 -15.86 -36.89
CA TYR A 889 -64.49 -17.23 -36.39
C TYR A 889 -63.80 -17.45 -35.03
N VAL A 890 -63.53 -16.39 -34.29
CA VAL A 890 -62.83 -16.45 -33.00
C VAL A 890 -63.60 -15.58 -32.01
N PRO A 891 -64.24 -16.17 -30.98
CA PRO A 891 -64.87 -15.43 -29.90
C PRO A 891 -63.84 -14.61 -29.11
N ASP A 892 -64.20 -13.39 -28.72
CA ASP A 892 -63.34 -12.42 -28.02
C ASP A 892 -62.89 -12.85 -26.60
N ASP A 893 -63.33 -14.03 -26.13
CA ASP A 893 -63.05 -14.57 -24.79
C ASP A 893 -61.80 -15.47 -24.73
N LEU A 894 -61.10 -15.69 -25.85
CA LEU A 894 -59.83 -16.40 -25.86
C LEU A 894 -58.68 -15.38 -25.78
N ALA A 895 -58.03 -15.36 -24.61
CA ALA A 895 -56.80 -14.63 -24.35
C ALA A 895 -55.65 -15.12 -25.25
N ILE A 896 -55.62 -14.64 -26.49
CA ILE A 896 -54.47 -14.76 -27.40
C ILE A 896 -53.72 -13.42 -27.33
N PRO A 897 -52.45 -13.41 -26.92
CA PRO A 897 -51.68 -12.18 -26.72
C PRO A 897 -51.48 -11.43 -28.04
N ARG A 898 -51.83 -10.13 -28.04
CA ARG A 898 -51.58 -9.22 -29.17
C ARG A 898 -50.09 -9.15 -29.48
N PRO A 899 -49.66 -9.28 -30.76
CA PRO A 899 -48.28 -9.03 -31.12
C PRO A 899 -47.98 -7.53 -31.02
N PHE A 900 -47.19 -7.19 -29.99
CA PHE A 900 -46.37 -6.00 -29.78
C PHE A 900 -46.85 -4.66 -30.38
N GLY A 901 -47.36 -3.79 -29.51
CA GLY A 901 -47.57 -2.37 -29.79
C GLY A 901 -46.26 -1.57 -29.90
N ALA A 902 -46.41 -0.30 -30.29
CA ALA A 902 -45.41 0.61 -30.87
C ALA A 902 -44.13 0.97 -30.06
N PHE A 903 -43.78 0.24 -29.00
CA PHE A 903 -42.49 0.41 -28.29
C PHE A 903 -41.98 -0.95 -27.77
N ALA A 904 -40.94 -1.49 -28.42
CA ALA A 904 -40.26 -2.73 -28.01
C ALA A 904 -39.20 -2.47 -26.91
N PRO A 905 -38.92 -3.47 -26.05
CA PRO A 905 -37.52 -3.87 -25.90
C PRO A 905 -37.27 -5.38 -25.64
N PHE A 906 -36.05 -5.79 -26.01
CA PHE A 906 -35.29 -6.99 -25.62
C PHE A 906 -35.54 -8.33 -26.34
N ARG A 907 -34.50 -8.81 -27.05
CA ARG A 907 -34.23 -10.23 -27.31
C ARG A 907 -32.80 -10.58 -26.87
N PRO A 908 -32.64 -11.59 -25.99
CA PRO A 908 -31.47 -12.45 -25.97
C PRO A 908 -31.81 -13.85 -26.51
N CYS A 909 -30.77 -14.49 -27.04
CA CYS A 909 -30.58 -15.93 -27.31
C CYS A 909 -31.27 -16.56 -28.53
N ALA A 910 -30.46 -16.81 -29.55
CA ALA A 910 -30.52 -18.05 -30.33
C ALA A 910 -29.13 -18.70 -30.28
N ALA A 911 -29.07 -19.98 -29.91
CA ALA A 911 -27.90 -20.83 -30.06
C ALA A 911 -28.03 -21.67 -31.37
N PRO A 912 -27.06 -22.53 -31.70
CA PRO A 912 -26.05 -22.42 -32.77
C PRO A 912 -26.45 -23.13 -34.09
N PRO A 913 -25.67 -23.05 -35.19
CA PRO A 913 -24.68 -24.10 -35.49
C PRO A 913 -23.40 -23.65 -36.22
N ARG A 914 -22.49 -24.63 -36.33
CA ARG A 914 -21.12 -24.64 -36.87
C ARG A 914 -20.98 -24.19 -38.34
N GLY A 915 -19.78 -23.68 -38.67
CA GLY A 915 -19.14 -23.94 -39.97
C GLY A 915 -18.80 -22.71 -40.82
N GLY A 916 -17.56 -22.22 -40.71
CA GLY A 916 -17.04 -21.17 -41.59
C GLY A 916 -15.60 -20.81 -41.24
N ALA A 917 -14.65 -21.66 -41.64
CA ALA A 917 -13.23 -21.41 -41.50
C ALA A 917 -12.81 -20.13 -42.27
N ARG A 918 -12.11 -19.22 -41.60
CA ARG A 918 -11.22 -18.24 -42.23
C ARG A 918 -9.80 -18.52 -41.73
N PRO A 919 -8.80 -18.65 -42.61
CA PRO A 919 -7.44 -19.01 -42.20
C PRO A 919 -6.83 -17.89 -41.34
N PRO A 920 -5.99 -18.23 -40.34
CA PRO A 920 -5.26 -17.21 -39.59
C PRO A 920 -4.22 -16.54 -40.50
N GLN A 921 -4.28 -15.21 -40.59
CA GLN A 921 -3.15 -14.43 -41.11
C GLN A 921 -2.01 -14.49 -40.08
N PRO A 922 -0.78 -14.84 -40.48
CA PRO A 922 0.36 -14.77 -39.58
C PRO A 922 0.69 -13.31 -39.29
N ARG A 923 0.73 -12.93 -38.00
CA ARG A 923 1.38 -11.68 -37.60
C ARG A 923 2.90 -11.90 -37.66
N PRO A 924 3.66 -10.97 -38.25
CA PRO A 924 5.09 -11.14 -38.42
C PRO A 924 5.79 -11.23 -37.06
N VAL A 925 6.65 -12.23 -36.96
CA VAL A 925 7.67 -12.35 -35.91
C VAL A 925 8.59 -11.15 -36.07
N VAL A 926 8.65 -10.30 -35.05
CA VAL A 926 9.70 -9.28 -34.94
C VAL A 926 10.79 -9.89 -34.07
N ILE A 927 11.94 -10.12 -34.70
CA ILE A 927 13.22 -10.46 -34.04
C ILE A 927 13.68 -9.23 -33.26
#